data_AF-A0A2V5VU50-F1
#
_entry.id   AF-A0A2V5VU50-F1
#
_cell.length_a   1.000
_cell.length_b   1.000
_cell.length_c   1.000
_cell.angle_alpha   90.00
_cell.angle_beta   90.00
_cell.angle_gamma   90.00
#
_symmetry.space_group_name_H-M   'P 1'
#
loop_
_entity.id
_entity.type
_entity.pdbx_description
1 polymer ?
#
loop_
_entity_poly.entity_id
_entity_poly.type
_entity_poly.pdbx_seq_one_letter_code
_entity_poly.pdbx_strand_id
1 'polypeptide(L)'
;MKSRFVILALVLAKMGSTAWGAEDPARFLAVTTWEATFTRTLQSSGTYTDSVKCVYNWSFSHAGVISSQLELLFPLIWDDAGNTNVSVNLSIQDMGHRTCGDFTETYQASDGPSMMVMPGCGLEIDLARISYRLKPGYVVGPISGTVNGDPFPDSFLIWFPPFQLFTNPIVEPLPASGMILQGSRRYSLSQLDLQDAPVFTIAASGSPIAVEQLKELTGELVLTWSLTPQVEELEVVVQPEGYAEWTPEGNLKQPDQRGNTNRLSARLQKKGGGVPTARATRFDFELLNVSAEPGVCMNFPIVSPSTQPDLKFEFDLNQPEDSGGDTVIVTDDVVGVFADQQGVLTAQAMVSSFDFGAYGEIRVTAYVSGRDPIVGYLKGDPQKRANVPLPKCQPGSHIADIWKERWGVSNLADEADDEDFPEGDSAEFGHLGDGYTLYEEYRGFSENRDHRRLIPLRKEVFIRNDITDGRVTGAILAFKAASLLGVYYELRADEISQFGLMNVNHGHAYSGHPQSGILLKLRQQKLGYSQAVTAVGAIHNSTPGSKLFADIEPKGEPGGLEFSGAEATAIFTLASIGAVAHEIAHCCSVWHHGDLDLGKRRWVMEMLPGGSNELHELPEDTDTPATVLTQICKPDGTRAFLPFEFDKKLIYPRWVAAPQGQHSGDTGCMMCYDVANAYKLDASGKRYVADWLPVAQEHLCTSPAGTGVNQPPNSRHGAADDKRGNCKGQICVNDKYMDAGEHKRE
;
A
#
# COMPACT_ATOMS: atom_id res chain seq x y z
N MET A 1 17.97 22.56 20.85
CA MET A 1 17.06 22.10 19.77
C MET A 1 16.64 23.21 18.78
N LYS A 2 17.44 24.28 18.56
CA LYS A 2 17.10 25.39 17.63
C LYS A 2 18.17 25.73 16.58
N SER A 3 19.28 24.98 16.54
CA SER A 3 20.44 25.29 15.67
C SER A 3 20.56 24.36 14.43
N ARG A 4 19.90 23.19 14.42
CA ARG A 4 19.93 22.26 13.26
C ARG A 4 18.90 22.60 12.16
N PHE A 5 17.80 23.26 12.50
CA PHE A 5 16.79 23.71 11.52
C PHE A 5 17.27 24.85 10.61
N VAL A 6 18.22 25.67 11.07
CA VAL A 6 18.69 26.83 10.29
C VAL A 6 19.66 26.41 9.18
N ILE A 7 20.43 25.34 9.37
CA ILE A 7 21.35 24.82 8.31
C ILE A 7 20.57 24.01 7.27
N LEU A 8 19.51 23.30 7.67
CA LEU A 8 18.66 22.51 6.76
C LEU A 8 17.81 23.40 5.83
N ALA A 9 17.27 24.51 6.36
CA ALA A 9 16.56 25.49 5.54
C ALA A 9 17.48 26.27 4.60
N LEU A 10 18.75 26.49 4.95
CA LEU A 10 19.71 27.23 4.11
C LEU A 10 20.33 26.40 2.98
N VAL A 11 20.30 25.06 3.06
CA VAL A 11 20.70 24.17 1.96
C VAL A 11 19.52 23.89 1.03
N LEU A 12 18.31 23.70 1.56
CA LEU A 12 17.09 23.52 0.75
C LEU A 12 16.61 24.83 0.10
N ALA A 13 16.73 26.00 0.76
CA ALA A 13 16.34 27.29 0.17
C ALA A 13 17.36 27.87 -0.82
N LYS A 14 18.61 27.34 -0.88
CA LYS A 14 19.58 27.74 -1.92
C LYS A 14 19.41 26.99 -3.23
N MET A 15 18.55 25.98 -3.28
CA MET A 15 18.13 25.29 -4.50
C MET A 15 16.62 25.39 -4.65
N GLY A 16 16.07 26.60 -4.44
CA GLY A 16 14.68 26.91 -4.67
C GLY A 16 14.24 26.34 -6.02
N SER A 17 13.39 25.34 -5.93
CA SER A 17 12.57 24.76 -6.98
C SER A 17 11.69 25.85 -7.58
N THR A 18 12.26 26.67 -8.46
CA THR A 18 11.45 27.28 -9.50
C THR A 18 11.08 26.14 -10.42
N ALA A 19 9.79 25.91 -10.68
CA ALA A 19 9.39 25.17 -11.86
C ALA A 19 10.12 25.83 -13.05
N TRP A 20 10.87 25.07 -13.84
CA TRP A 20 11.59 25.60 -15.00
C TRP A 20 10.56 25.84 -16.09
N GLY A 21 9.72 26.85 -15.87
CA GLY A 21 8.69 27.25 -16.81
C GLY A 21 9.31 27.56 -18.17
N ALA A 22 8.45 27.67 -19.19
CA ALA A 22 8.81 27.98 -20.57
C ALA A 22 9.71 29.24 -20.77
N GLU A 23 9.98 29.99 -19.70
CA GLU A 23 10.77 31.21 -19.64
C GLU A 23 12.25 31.00 -19.27
N ASP A 24 12.63 29.87 -18.65
CA ASP A 24 14.04 29.61 -18.28
C ASP A 24 14.89 29.30 -19.53
N PRO A 25 15.95 30.07 -19.84
CA PRO A 25 16.85 29.77 -20.96
C PRO A 25 17.45 28.36 -20.92
N ALA A 26 17.61 27.76 -19.74
CA ALA A 26 18.19 26.43 -19.61
C ALA A 26 17.38 25.34 -20.35
N ARG A 27 16.12 25.59 -20.72
CA ARG A 27 15.29 24.70 -21.56
C ARG A 27 15.94 24.27 -22.88
N PHE A 28 16.83 25.10 -23.44
CA PHE A 28 17.54 24.75 -24.68
C PHE A 28 18.56 23.62 -24.50
N LEU A 29 18.92 23.25 -23.27
CA LEU A 29 19.73 22.05 -22.97
C LEU A 29 19.02 20.74 -23.35
N ALA A 30 17.69 20.75 -23.50
CA ALA A 30 16.91 19.57 -23.86
C ALA A 30 16.89 19.26 -25.37
N VAL A 31 17.38 20.19 -26.20
CA VAL A 31 17.29 20.11 -27.67
C VAL A 31 18.35 19.17 -28.23
N THR A 32 17.90 18.17 -28.99
CA THR A 32 18.80 17.20 -29.63
C THR A 32 19.17 17.62 -31.04
N THR A 33 18.22 18.12 -31.83
CA THR A 33 18.44 18.60 -33.19
C THR A 33 17.54 19.81 -33.49
N TRP A 34 17.84 20.55 -34.55
CA TRP A 34 17.02 21.66 -35.01
C TRP A 34 16.59 21.45 -36.46
N GLU A 35 15.31 21.60 -36.75
CA GLU A 35 14.80 21.74 -38.11
C GLU A 35 14.83 23.22 -38.50
N ALA A 36 15.76 23.58 -39.37
CA ALA A 36 16.00 24.95 -39.79
C ALA A 36 15.42 25.20 -41.18
N THR A 37 14.70 26.31 -41.33
CA THR A 37 14.19 26.80 -42.61
C THR A 37 14.66 28.23 -42.82
N PHE A 38 15.24 28.49 -43.98
CA PHE A 38 15.76 29.78 -44.40
C PHE A 38 15.05 30.21 -45.67
N THR A 39 14.47 31.40 -45.67
CA THR A 39 13.86 31.97 -46.88
C THR A 39 14.66 33.17 -47.36
N ARG A 40 14.69 33.35 -48.67
CA ARG A 40 15.21 34.56 -49.28
C ARG A 40 14.28 35.10 -50.34
N THR A 41 14.23 36.43 -50.43
CA THR A 41 13.63 37.13 -51.56
C THR A 41 14.53 38.27 -51.99
N LEU A 42 14.72 38.42 -53.30
CA LEU A 42 15.45 39.51 -53.92
C LEU A 42 14.62 40.01 -55.09
N GLN A 43 14.30 41.31 -55.12
CA GLN A 43 13.68 41.91 -56.29
C GLN A 43 14.28 43.29 -56.53
N SER A 44 14.73 43.52 -57.75
CA SER A 44 15.34 44.79 -58.15
C SER A 44 15.16 44.99 -59.64
N SER A 45 14.89 46.21 -60.06
CA SER A 45 14.92 46.57 -61.47
C SER A 45 15.23 48.05 -61.61
N GLY A 46 15.95 48.42 -62.65
CA GLY A 46 16.32 49.82 -62.83
C GLY A 46 17.21 50.05 -64.03
N THR A 47 17.58 51.33 -64.16
CA THR A 47 18.47 51.82 -65.19
C THR A 47 19.46 52.80 -64.57
N TYR A 48 20.74 52.68 -64.93
CA TYR A 48 21.82 53.59 -64.53
C TYR A 48 22.65 53.99 -65.74
N THR A 49 23.20 55.20 -65.74
CA THR A 49 24.12 55.67 -66.79
C THR A 49 25.41 56.17 -66.15
N ASP A 50 26.54 55.56 -66.51
CA ASP A 50 27.84 55.91 -65.94
C ASP A 50 28.45 57.17 -66.58
N SER A 51 29.61 57.58 -66.06
CA SER A 51 30.34 58.77 -66.50
C SER A 51 30.90 58.69 -67.93
N VAL A 52 31.00 57.47 -68.49
CA VAL A 52 31.41 57.22 -69.89
C VAL A 52 30.21 56.97 -70.81
N LYS A 53 28.99 57.27 -70.33
CA LYS A 53 27.70 57.13 -71.02
C LYS A 53 27.30 55.70 -71.38
N CYS A 54 27.81 54.70 -70.66
CA CYS A 54 27.23 53.36 -70.75
C CYS A 54 25.93 53.29 -69.94
N VAL A 55 24.88 52.74 -70.54
CA VAL A 55 23.57 52.53 -69.91
C VAL A 55 23.47 51.09 -69.43
N TYR A 56 23.22 50.90 -68.14
CA TYR A 56 22.99 49.60 -67.52
C TYR A 56 21.51 49.47 -67.20
N ASN A 57 20.85 48.41 -67.69
CA ASN A 57 19.48 48.06 -67.30
C ASN A 57 19.50 46.72 -66.58
N TRP A 58 18.70 46.56 -65.54
CA TRP A 58 18.60 45.27 -64.84
C TRP A 58 17.20 44.94 -64.38
N SER A 59 16.97 43.65 -64.19
CA SER A 59 15.80 43.07 -63.53
C SER A 59 16.23 41.76 -62.87
N PHE A 60 16.14 41.69 -61.55
CA PHE A 60 16.40 40.51 -60.73
C PHE A 60 15.12 40.09 -60.02
N SER A 61 14.85 38.80 -59.98
CA SER A 61 13.78 38.24 -59.17
C SER A 61 14.17 36.87 -58.67
N HIS A 62 14.44 36.78 -57.36
CA HIS A 62 14.67 35.53 -56.66
C HIS A 62 13.63 35.35 -55.57
N ALA A 63 13.12 34.13 -55.46
CA ALA A 63 12.42 33.68 -54.27
C ALA A 63 12.83 32.23 -54.02
N GLY A 64 13.22 31.93 -52.78
CA GLY A 64 13.53 30.56 -52.45
C GLY A 64 13.58 30.22 -50.97
N VAL A 65 13.58 28.92 -50.71
CA VAL A 65 13.61 28.30 -49.39
C VAL A 65 14.65 27.20 -49.36
N ILE A 66 15.45 27.19 -48.29
CA ILE A 66 16.34 26.10 -47.90
C ILE A 66 15.84 25.51 -46.58
N SER A 67 15.75 24.19 -46.50
CA SER A 67 15.50 23.47 -45.24
C SER A 67 16.62 22.49 -44.94
N SER A 68 17.10 22.49 -43.69
CA SER A 68 18.19 21.64 -43.21
C SER A 68 17.95 21.22 -41.76
N GLN A 69 18.57 20.13 -41.34
CA GLN A 69 18.58 19.69 -39.95
C GLN A 69 19.97 19.94 -39.34
N LEU A 70 20.02 20.61 -38.19
CA LEU A 70 21.26 20.85 -37.46
C LEU A 70 21.42 19.81 -36.35
N GLU A 71 22.54 19.10 -36.37
CA GLU A 71 22.86 18.05 -35.40
C GLU A 71 23.77 18.58 -34.28
N LEU A 72 23.61 18.05 -33.07
CA LEU A 72 24.40 18.47 -31.91
C LEU A 72 25.87 18.08 -32.10
N LEU A 73 26.77 19.06 -32.07
CA LEU A 73 28.21 18.86 -32.19
C LEU A 73 28.90 18.91 -30.82
N PHE A 74 28.56 19.93 -30.02
CA PHE A 74 28.98 20.12 -28.63
C PHE A 74 27.78 20.64 -27.82
N PRO A 75 27.80 20.59 -26.48
CA PRO A 75 26.74 21.20 -25.68
C PRO A 75 26.45 22.63 -26.13
N LEU A 76 25.19 22.90 -26.49
CA LEU A 76 24.67 24.17 -27.00
C LEU A 76 25.24 24.64 -28.36
N ILE A 77 25.87 23.75 -29.13
CA ILE A 77 26.40 24.03 -30.47
C ILE A 77 25.90 22.96 -31.45
N TRP A 78 25.24 23.38 -32.51
CA TRP A 78 24.72 22.53 -33.58
C TRP A 78 25.29 22.94 -34.94
N ASP A 79 25.47 21.98 -35.84
CA ASP A 79 26.03 22.22 -37.17
C ASP A 79 25.35 21.36 -38.25
N ASP A 80 25.24 21.92 -39.46
CA ASP A 80 24.90 21.19 -40.69
C ASP A 80 26.18 20.91 -41.48
N ALA A 81 26.86 19.83 -41.10
CA ALA A 81 28.09 19.36 -41.73
C ALA A 81 27.86 18.52 -43.00
N GLY A 82 26.67 18.60 -43.61
CA GLY A 82 26.31 17.84 -44.80
C GLY A 82 25.81 16.43 -44.57
N ASN A 83 25.37 16.14 -43.34
CA ASN A 83 24.72 14.88 -42.98
C ASN A 83 23.24 14.83 -43.42
N THR A 84 22.69 15.94 -43.92
CA THR A 84 21.24 16.07 -44.16
C THR A 84 20.94 16.41 -45.62
N ASN A 85 19.85 15.83 -46.15
CA ASN A 85 19.39 16.17 -47.50
C ASN A 85 18.75 17.56 -47.47
N VAL A 86 19.52 18.56 -47.89
CA VAL A 86 19.06 19.94 -47.94
C VAL A 86 18.18 20.13 -49.18
N SER A 87 16.90 20.42 -48.96
CA SER A 87 15.99 20.74 -50.06
C SER A 87 16.10 22.22 -50.45
N VAL A 88 16.06 22.50 -51.75
CA VAL A 88 16.00 23.85 -52.29
C VAL A 88 14.81 23.99 -53.21
N ASN A 89 13.98 24.99 -52.93
CA ASN A 89 13.00 25.49 -53.88
C ASN A 89 13.42 26.92 -54.19
N LEU A 90 13.98 27.16 -55.36
CA LEU A 90 14.52 28.46 -55.77
C LEU A 90 14.12 28.71 -57.22
N SER A 91 13.62 29.91 -57.48
CA SER A 91 13.35 30.43 -58.83
C SER A 91 14.28 31.61 -59.09
N ILE A 92 15.06 31.55 -60.17
CA ILE A 92 15.95 32.62 -60.62
C ILE A 92 15.50 33.16 -61.98
N GLN A 93 15.27 34.47 -62.05
CA GLN A 93 15.02 35.19 -63.30
C GLN A 93 15.78 36.51 -63.29
N ASP A 94 17.06 36.45 -63.68
CA ASP A 94 17.91 37.62 -63.75
C ASP A 94 18.20 38.01 -65.20
N MET A 95 18.06 39.29 -65.50
CA MET A 95 18.39 39.86 -66.79
C MET A 95 19.07 41.22 -66.61
N GLY A 96 20.13 41.45 -67.36
CA GLY A 96 20.87 42.71 -67.38
C GLY A 96 21.27 43.08 -68.79
N HIS A 97 21.34 44.37 -69.06
CA HIS A 97 21.85 44.92 -70.32
C HIS A 97 22.89 45.97 -70.01
N ARG A 98 23.97 45.99 -70.79
CA ARG A 98 24.95 47.07 -70.79
C ARG A 98 25.09 47.60 -72.21
N THR A 99 24.76 48.87 -72.42
CA THR A 99 24.87 49.54 -73.72
C THR A 99 25.91 50.66 -73.65
N CYS A 100 27.03 50.51 -74.36
CA CYS A 100 28.10 51.50 -74.45
C CYS A 100 28.26 51.94 -75.91
N GLY A 101 27.75 53.13 -76.28
CA GLY A 101 27.71 53.53 -77.69
C GLY A 101 26.82 52.59 -78.52
N ASP A 102 27.38 52.00 -79.58
CA ASP A 102 26.66 51.08 -80.49
C ASP A 102 26.71 49.60 -80.05
N PHE A 103 27.37 49.30 -78.92
CA PHE A 103 27.55 47.94 -78.42
C PHE A 103 26.61 47.67 -77.23
N THR A 104 25.84 46.57 -77.29
CA THR A 104 24.99 46.11 -76.18
C THR A 104 25.31 44.68 -75.81
N GLU A 105 25.56 44.43 -74.53
CA GLU A 105 25.69 43.10 -73.95
C GLU A 105 24.45 42.76 -73.12
N THR A 106 23.85 41.60 -73.37
CA THR A 106 22.76 41.03 -72.57
C THR A 106 23.29 39.92 -71.69
N TYR A 107 23.04 40.02 -70.39
CA TYR A 107 23.42 39.06 -69.36
C TYR A 107 22.17 38.40 -68.82
N GLN A 108 22.12 37.08 -68.76
CA GLN A 108 21.01 36.35 -68.16
C GLN A 108 21.51 35.29 -67.20
N ALA A 109 20.83 35.12 -66.07
CA ALA A 109 21.03 33.99 -65.19
C ALA A 109 19.69 33.33 -64.85
N SER A 110 19.68 32.01 -64.81
CA SER A 110 18.50 31.19 -64.52
C SER A 110 18.89 29.92 -63.77
N ASP A 111 17.89 29.14 -63.37
CA ASP A 111 18.11 27.86 -62.68
C ASP A 111 19.02 26.91 -63.49
N GLY A 112 19.93 26.23 -62.80
CA GLY A 112 20.81 25.23 -63.38
C GLY A 112 20.16 23.85 -63.51
N PRO A 113 20.55 23.03 -64.49
CA PRO A 113 19.95 21.71 -64.73
C PRO A 113 20.20 20.68 -63.61
N SER A 114 21.16 20.94 -62.71
CA SER A 114 21.53 20.07 -61.59
C SER A 114 21.75 20.86 -60.29
N MET A 115 21.02 21.96 -60.11
CA MET A 115 21.16 22.85 -58.96
C MET A 115 20.98 22.09 -57.64
N MET A 116 21.95 22.26 -56.73
CA MET A 116 21.98 21.66 -55.40
C MET A 116 22.45 22.67 -54.36
N VAL A 117 22.22 22.36 -53.09
CA VAL A 117 22.73 23.15 -51.96
C VAL A 117 23.97 22.48 -51.40
N MET A 118 25.06 23.24 -51.28
CA MET A 118 26.19 22.86 -50.46
C MET A 118 25.86 23.25 -49.01
N PRO A 119 25.89 22.27 -48.09
CA PRO A 119 25.47 22.45 -46.70
C PRO A 119 26.43 23.38 -45.96
N GLY A 120 25.90 24.09 -44.97
CA GLY A 120 26.68 25.01 -44.16
C GLY A 120 25.78 25.87 -43.28
N CYS A 121 25.63 25.48 -42.01
CA CYS A 121 25.00 26.32 -41.00
C CYS A 121 25.40 25.89 -39.60
N GLY A 122 25.96 26.83 -38.83
CA GLY A 122 26.22 26.63 -37.40
C GLY A 122 25.23 27.43 -36.53
N LEU A 123 24.73 26.80 -35.46
CA LEU A 123 23.94 27.43 -34.41
C LEU A 123 24.65 27.29 -33.06
N GLU A 124 24.76 28.39 -32.33
CA GLU A 124 25.32 28.44 -30.97
C GLU A 124 24.33 29.14 -30.05
N ILE A 125 24.00 28.53 -28.91
CA ILE A 125 23.15 29.14 -27.87
C ILE A 125 24.01 29.56 -26.68
N ASP A 126 23.89 30.83 -26.29
CA ASP A 126 24.56 31.40 -25.12
C ASP A 126 23.53 31.67 -24.02
N LEU A 127 23.45 30.76 -23.06
CA LEU A 127 22.52 30.87 -21.94
C LEU A 127 22.86 32.03 -20.99
N ALA A 128 24.14 32.41 -20.89
CA ALA A 128 24.57 33.50 -20.00
C ALA A 128 24.21 34.87 -20.58
N ARG A 129 24.26 35.00 -21.91
CA ARG A 129 23.85 36.22 -22.62
C ARG A 129 22.38 36.20 -23.08
N ILE A 130 21.68 35.08 -22.88
CA ILE A 130 20.30 34.86 -23.29
C ILE A 130 20.13 35.17 -24.79
N SER A 131 21.05 34.65 -25.61
CA SER A 131 21.08 34.90 -27.05
C SER A 131 21.47 33.64 -27.84
N TYR A 132 21.24 33.68 -29.15
CA TYR A 132 21.76 32.69 -30.09
C TYR A 132 22.56 33.37 -31.20
N ARG A 133 23.55 32.66 -31.72
CA ARG A 133 24.35 33.04 -32.88
C ARG A 133 24.11 32.07 -34.01
N LEU A 134 23.81 32.60 -35.20
CA LEU A 134 23.60 31.84 -36.42
C LEU A 134 24.73 32.16 -37.42
N LYS A 135 25.34 31.11 -37.98
CA LYS A 135 26.41 31.20 -38.98
C LYS A 135 25.97 30.46 -40.26
N PRO A 136 25.02 31.03 -41.02
CA PRO A 136 24.57 30.38 -42.24
C PRO A 136 25.60 30.59 -43.35
N GLY A 137 25.93 29.51 -44.06
CA GLY A 137 26.97 29.44 -45.08
C GLY A 137 26.55 28.71 -46.36
N TYR A 138 25.24 28.56 -46.59
CA TYR A 138 24.72 27.84 -47.74
C TYR A 138 25.16 28.45 -49.08
N VAL A 139 25.61 27.57 -49.98
CA VAL A 139 25.96 27.90 -51.36
C VAL A 139 25.07 27.07 -52.29
N VAL A 140 24.52 27.69 -53.33
CA VAL A 140 23.58 27.04 -54.28
C VAL A 140 24.14 27.10 -55.68
N GLY A 141 24.20 25.96 -56.37
CA GLY A 141 24.67 25.89 -57.74
C GLY A 141 24.65 24.47 -58.31
N PRO A 142 24.99 24.26 -59.59
CA PRO A 142 25.37 25.30 -60.55
C PRO A 142 24.19 26.21 -60.95
N ILE A 143 24.48 27.46 -61.26
CA ILE A 143 23.57 28.45 -61.86
C ILE A 143 23.93 28.62 -63.34
N SER A 144 22.93 28.59 -64.21
CA SER A 144 23.14 28.79 -65.66
C SER A 144 23.28 30.27 -65.95
N GLY A 145 24.35 30.67 -66.64
CA GLY A 145 24.56 32.05 -67.10
C GLY A 145 24.72 32.12 -68.62
N THR A 146 24.26 33.20 -69.25
CA THR A 146 24.57 33.50 -70.66
C THR A 146 24.96 34.96 -70.86
N VAL A 147 25.82 35.21 -71.86
CA VAL A 147 26.18 36.54 -72.35
C VAL A 147 25.87 36.59 -73.83
N ASN A 148 24.96 37.48 -74.25
CA ASN A 148 24.44 37.58 -75.62
C ASN A 148 23.85 36.26 -76.17
N GLY A 149 23.38 35.38 -75.28
CA GLY A 149 22.87 34.06 -75.62
C GLY A 149 23.93 32.96 -75.66
N ASP A 150 25.22 33.30 -75.60
CA ASP A 150 26.30 32.32 -75.48
C ASP A 150 26.45 31.85 -74.02
N PRO A 151 26.61 30.53 -73.76
CA PRO A 151 26.80 30.02 -72.41
C PRO A 151 28.02 30.63 -71.71
N PHE A 152 27.83 31.04 -70.47
CA PHE A 152 28.90 31.43 -69.54
C PHE A 152 29.19 30.26 -68.58
N PRO A 153 30.42 30.10 -68.06
CA PRO A 153 30.72 29.03 -67.10
C PRO A 153 29.75 29.01 -65.92
N ASP A 154 29.23 27.82 -65.62
CA ASP A 154 28.40 27.60 -64.44
C ASP A 154 29.09 28.15 -63.19
N SER A 155 28.32 28.83 -62.36
CA SER A 155 28.80 29.44 -61.13
C SER A 155 27.83 29.11 -59.99
N PHE A 156 28.02 29.76 -58.85
CA PHE A 156 27.25 29.53 -57.65
C PHE A 156 26.73 30.83 -57.08
N LEU A 157 25.72 30.68 -56.24
CA LEU A 157 25.11 31.72 -55.44
C LEU A 157 25.44 31.46 -53.97
N ILE A 158 25.86 32.50 -53.24
CA ILE A 158 25.92 32.46 -51.79
C ILE A 158 24.58 32.95 -51.23
N TRP A 159 23.95 32.17 -50.34
CA TRP A 159 22.60 32.48 -49.86
C TRP A 159 22.53 33.71 -48.94
N PHE A 160 23.60 33.95 -48.17
CA PHE A 160 23.77 35.10 -47.29
C PHE A 160 24.98 35.95 -47.73
N PRO A 161 24.92 37.28 -47.58
CA PRO A 161 26.04 38.16 -47.89
C PRO A 161 27.23 37.92 -46.93
N PRO A 162 28.36 37.34 -47.40
CA PRO A 162 29.44 36.88 -46.53
C PRO A 162 30.17 38.02 -45.80
N PHE A 163 30.38 39.17 -46.44
CA PHE A 163 31.06 40.30 -45.82
C PHE A 163 30.15 40.99 -44.78
N GLN A 164 28.85 41.08 -45.07
CA GLN A 164 27.88 41.55 -44.07
C GLN A 164 27.83 40.64 -42.84
N LEU A 165 27.86 39.31 -43.01
CA LEU A 165 27.87 38.37 -41.89
C LEU A 165 29.17 38.44 -41.08
N PHE A 166 30.30 38.70 -41.75
CA PHE A 166 31.59 38.89 -41.07
C PHE A 166 31.62 40.15 -40.21
N THR A 167 31.07 41.25 -40.71
CA THR A 167 31.07 42.56 -40.02
C THR A 167 29.92 42.73 -39.03
N ASN A 168 28.77 42.10 -39.30
CA ASN A 168 27.56 42.14 -38.47
C ASN A 168 26.96 40.72 -38.35
N PRO A 169 27.49 39.87 -37.46
CA PRO A 169 27.01 38.51 -37.31
C PRO A 169 25.56 38.46 -36.82
N ILE A 170 24.84 37.40 -37.17
CA ILE A 170 23.48 37.17 -36.66
C ILE A 170 23.59 36.72 -35.21
N VAL A 171 23.38 37.65 -34.29
CA VAL A 171 23.25 37.41 -32.84
C VAL A 171 21.92 38.00 -32.40
N GLU A 172 21.00 37.16 -31.96
CA GLU A 172 19.64 37.54 -31.61
C GLU A 172 19.29 37.06 -30.20
N PRO A 173 18.36 37.72 -29.50
CA PRO A 173 17.91 37.26 -28.19
C PRO A 173 17.19 35.91 -28.30
N LEU A 174 17.32 35.07 -27.26
CA LEU A 174 16.45 33.90 -27.11
C LEU A 174 15.00 34.37 -26.88
N PRO A 175 14.00 33.61 -27.35
CA PRO A 175 12.61 33.96 -27.12
C PRO A 175 12.30 33.96 -25.62
N ALA A 176 11.39 34.84 -25.17
CA ALA A 176 10.97 34.91 -23.78
C ALA A 176 10.16 33.66 -23.36
N SER A 177 9.49 33.00 -24.31
CA SER A 177 8.77 31.75 -24.09
C SER A 177 8.87 30.83 -25.31
N GLY A 178 8.72 29.52 -25.09
CA GLY A 178 8.89 28.52 -26.15
C GLY A 178 10.35 28.41 -26.62
N MET A 179 10.58 27.62 -27.66
CA MET A 179 11.94 27.31 -28.12
C MET A 179 12.15 27.53 -29.63
N ILE A 180 11.17 28.08 -30.34
CA ILE A 180 11.34 28.40 -31.77
C ILE A 180 12.24 29.63 -31.90
N LEU A 181 13.32 29.50 -32.66
CA LEU A 181 14.21 30.62 -32.99
C LEU A 181 13.85 31.16 -34.36
N GLN A 182 13.49 32.43 -34.45
CA GLN A 182 13.12 33.03 -35.72
C GLN A 182 13.61 34.47 -35.81
N GLY A 183 13.82 34.95 -37.03
CA GLY A 183 14.28 36.31 -37.26
C GLY A 183 14.33 36.68 -38.73
N SER A 184 14.77 37.90 -38.99
CA SER A 184 14.97 38.40 -40.35
C SER A 184 16.11 39.41 -40.45
N ARG A 185 16.69 39.50 -41.65
CA ARG A 185 17.65 40.52 -42.06
C ARG A 185 17.23 41.10 -43.39
N ARG A 186 17.41 42.41 -43.53
CA ARG A 186 17.18 43.15 -44.77
C ARG A 186 18.48 43.87 -45.12
N TYR A 187 18.96 43.66 -46.33
CA TYR A 187 20.14 44.34 -46.84
C TYR A 187 19.73 45.19 -48.02
N SER A 188 19.96 46.51 -47.92
CA SER A 188 19.81 47.40 -49.06
C SER A 188 20.87 47.05 -50.10
N LEU A 189 20.47 46.83 -51.35
CA LEU A 189 21.38 46.32 -52.39
C LEU A 189 22.52 47.30 -52.70
N SER A 190 22.25 48.60 -52.66
CA SER A 190 23.27 49.66 -52.81
C SER A 190 24.29 49.70 -51.67
N GLN A 191 24.00 49.07 -50.52
CA GLN A 191 24.88 49.09 -49.35
C GLN A 191 25.77 47.85 -49.25
N LEU A 192 25.52 46.81 -50.05
CA LEU A 192 26.35 45.61 -50.09
C LEU A 192 27.79 45.91 -50.55
N ASP A 193 28.74 45.12 -50.05
CA ASP A 193 30.15 45.24 -50.45
C ASP A 193 30.43 44.44 -51.72
N LEU A 194 31.53 44.74 -52.42
CA LEU A 194 31.96 43.96 -53.59
C LEU A 194 32.17 42.48 -53.24
N GLN A 195 32.58 42.19 -52.01
CA GLN A 195 32.72 40.81 -51.51
C GLN A 195 31.38 40.09 -51.33
N ASP A 196 30.26 40.83 -51.32
CA ASP A 196 28.91 40.27 -51.29
C ASP A 196 28.33 40.03 -52.69
N ALA A 197 29.02 40.39 -53.77
CA ALA A 197 28.55 40.19 -55.16
C ALA A 197 28.02 38.77 -55.47
N PRO A 198 28.56 37.67 -54.89
CA PRO A 198 28.03 36.33 -55.12
C PRO A 198 26.61 36.06 -54.60
N VAL A 199 25.93 37.02 -53.94
CA VAL A 199 24.48 36.91 -53.64
C VAL A 199 23.58 37.23 -54.83
N PHE A 200 24.15 37.79 -55.91
CA PHE A 200 23.45 38.07 -57.15
C PHE A 200 23.76 37.00 -58.18
N THR A 201 22.75 36.32 -58.70
CA THR A 201 22.97 35.32 -59.77
C THR A 201 23.38 35.97 -61.09
N ILE A 202 23.05 37.24 -61.33
CA ILE A 202 23.57 37.91 -62.52
C ILE A 202 25.10 38.12 -62.48
N ALA A 203 25.71 38.20 -61.30
CA ALA A 203 27.18 38.22 -61.17
C ALA A 203 27.80 36.93 -61.71
N ALA A 204 27.09 35.80 -61.57
CA ALA A 204 27.48 34.51 -62.12
C ALA A 204 27.47 34.45 -63.66
N SER A 205 26.81 35.40 -64.34
CA SER A 205 26.90 35.56 -65.81
C SER A 205 28.02 36.52 -66.25
N GLY A 206 28.88 36.98 -65.33
CA GLY A 206 29.93 37.95 -65.59
C GLY A 206 29.44 39.40 -65.73
N SER A 207 28.20 39.69 -65.31
CA SER A 207 27.62 41.02 -65.46
C SER A 207 28.34 42.07 -64.60
N PRO A 208 28.82 43.18 -65.20
CA PRO A 208 29.43 44.28 -64.46
C PRO A 208 28.42 45.01 -63.56
N ILE A 209 27.12 44.79 -63.74
CA ILE A 209 26.07 45.42 -62.92
C ILE A 209 26.18 45.01 -61.45
N ALA A 210 26.45 43.73 -61.19
CA ALA A 210 26.50 43.17 -59.84
C ALA A 210 27.89 43.27 -59.18
N VAL A 211 28.86 43.89 -59.86
CA VAL A 211 30.23 44.09 -59.33
C VAL A 211 30.61 45.56 -59.44
N GLU A 212 30.65 46.14 -60.63
CA GLU A 212 31.09 47.52 -60.83
C GLU A 212 30.03 48.56 -60.45
N GLN A 213 28.75 48.27 -60.71
CA GLN A 213 27.62 49.21 -60.49
C GLN A 213 26.74 48.83 -59.31
N LEU A 214 27.26 48.02 -58.39
CA LEU A 214 26.52 47.48 -57.23
C LEU A 214 25.85 48.59 -56.39
N LYS A 215 26.49 49.75 -56.28
CA LYS A 215 26.01 50.90 -55.49
C LYS A 215 24.77 51.58 -56.06
N GLU A 216 24.45 51.32 -57.33
CA GLU A 216 23.30 51.92 -58.03
C GLU A 216 22.05 51.02 -57.96
N LEU A 217 22.19 49.80 -57.44
CA LEU A 217 21.08 48.86 -57.31
C LEU A 217 20.04 49.34 -56.29
N THR A 218 18.77 49.22 -56.67
CA THR A 218 17.61 49.59 -55.83
C THR A 218 16.91 48.35 -55.29
N GLY A 219 16.31 48.43 -54.11
CA GLY A 219 15.60 47.30 -53.49
C GLY A 219 16.36 46.66 -52.33
N GLU A 220 15.90 45.47 -51.91
CA GLU A 220 16.43 44.77 -50.73
C GLU A 220 16.60 43.27 -50.99
N LEU A 221 17.64 42.70 -50.38
CA LEU A 221 17.74 41.27 -50.11
C LEU A 221 17.10 41.04 -48.74
N VAL A 222 15.99 40.32 -48.71
CA VAL A 222 15.30 39.95 -47.46
C VAL A 222 15.58 38.49 -47.17
N LEU A 223 16.13 38.22 -45.99
CA LEU A 223 16.40 36.89 -45.47
C LEU A 223 15.56 36.67 -44.21
N THR A 224 14.91 35.52 -44.10
CA THR A 224 14.25 35.10 -42.86
C THR A 224 14.69 33.69 -42.48
N TRP A 225 14.59 33.38 -41.19
CA TRP A 225 14.84 32.03 -40.69
C TRP A 225 13.83 31.64 -39.62
N SER A 226 13.58 30.35 -39.52
CA SER A 226 12.83 29.70 -38.45
C SER A 226 13.50 28.37 -38.13
N LEU A 227 13.87 28.16 -36.87
CA LEU A 227 14.46 26.92 -36.37
C LEU A 227 13.51 26.34 -35.33
N THR A 228 13.04 25.13 -35.60
CA THR A 228 12.15 24.37 -34.71
C THR A 228 12.97 23.29 -34.00
N PRO A 229 13.02 23.27 -32.67
CA PRO A 229 13.81 22.29 -31.94
C PRO A 229 13.11 20.93 -31.95
N GLN A 230 13.90 19.87 -31.98
CA GLN A 230 13.49 18.52 -31.64
C GLN A 230 13.99 18.19 -30.24
N VAL A 231 13.10 17.69 -29.39
CA VAL A 231 13.40 17.27 -28.02
C VAL A 231 12.95 15.83 -27.84
N GLU A 232 13.73 15.01 -27.14
CA GLU A 232 13.27 13.67 -26.78
C GLU A 232 12.05 13.79 -25.86
N GLU A 233 10.95 13.09 -26.14
CA GLU A 233 9.90 12.90 -25.13
C GLU A 233 10.37 11.84 -24.14
N LEU A 234 10.41 12.20 -22.86
CA LEU A 234 10.96 11.36 -21.79
C LEU A 234 9.87 10.97 -20.79
N GLU A 235 10.06 9.83 -20.14
CA GLU A 235 9.24 9.36 -19.03
C GLU A 235 10.09 8.61 -18.01
N VAL A 236 9.60 8.51 -16.77
CA VAL A 236 10.23 7.73 -15.71
C VAL A 236 9.33 6.56 -15.34
N VAL A 237 9.92 5.38 -15.27
CA VAL A 237 9.22 4.14 -14.90
C VAL A 237 9.72 3.68 -13.54
N VAL A 238 8.80 3.45 -12.61
CA VAL A 238 9.04 3.01 -11.23
C VAL A 238 8.65 1.53 -11.09
N GLN A 239 9.50 0.74 -10.46
CA GLN A 239 9.29 -0.68 -10.25
C GLN A 239 9.74 -1.08 -8.83
N PRO A 240 8.80 -1.34 -7.90
CA PRO A 240 9.10 -2.05 -6.67
C PRO A 240 9.44 -3.52 -6.96
N GLU A 241 10.43 -4.07 -6.27
CA GLU A 241 10.84 -5.47 -6.39
C GLU A 241 9.78 -6.39 -5.79
N GLY A 242 9.43 -7.48 -6.48
CA GLY A 242 8.41 -8.43 -5.99
C GLY A 242 7.04 -7.80 -5.72
N TYR A 243 6.69 -6.68 -6.37
CA TYR A 243 5.56 -5.82 -6.00
C TYR A 243 4.22 -6.54 -5.78
N ALA A 244 3.92 -7.57 -6.58
CA ALA A 244 2.68 -8.32 -6.46
C ALA A 244 2.61 -9.24 -5.22
N GLU A 245 3.76 -9.59 -4.64
CA GLU A 245 3.88 -10.59 -3.56
C GLU A 245 4.37 -9.97 -2.24
N TRP A 246 4.95 -8.78 -2.29
CA TRP A 246 5.53 -8.13 -1.12
C TRP A 246 4.46 -7.71 -0.11
N THR A 247 4.65 -8.11 1.14
CA THR A 247 3.88 -7.66 2.30
C THR A 247 4.82 -7.08 3.35
N PRO A 248 4.44 -6.00 4.04
CA PRO A 248 5.23 -5.42 5.12
C PRO A 248 5.41 -6.40 6.28
N GLU A 249 6.56 -6.36 6.92
CA GLU A 249 6.87 -7.11 8.14
C GLU A 249 7.51 -6.20 9.18
N GLY A 250 7.07 -6.35 10.43
CA GLY A 250 7.73 -5.77 11.60
C GLY A 250 8.73 -6.72 12.25
N ASN A 251 9.30 -6.33 13.39
CA ASN A 251 10.31 -7.13 14.08
C ASN A 251 9.92 -7.39 15.55
N LEU A 252 9.29 -8.54 15.83
CA LEU A 252 8.85 -8.89 17.19
C LEU A 252 10.00 -9.07 18.19
N LYS A 253 11.22 -9.36 17.72
CA LYS A 253 12.40 -9.57 18.60
C LYS A 253 13.09 -8.26 18.94
N GLN A 254 13.14 -7.32 17.99
CA GLN A 254 13.75 -6.00 18.14
C GLN A 254 12.82 -4.96 17.51
N PRO A 255 11.77 -4.52 18.22
CA PRO A 255 10.68 -3.70 17.66
C PRO A 255 11.09 -2.36 17.07
N ASP A 256 12.22 -1.81 17.55
CA ASP A 256 12.78 -0.56 17.03
C ASP A 256 13.63 -0.76 15.75
N GLN A 257 13.74 -1.99 15.26
CA GLN A 257 14.46 -2.33 14.02
C GLN A 257 13.51 -2.80 12.94
N ARG A 258 13.94 -2.60 11.68
CA ARG A 258 13.22 -3.07 10.50
C ARG A 258 12.88 -4.57 10.58
N GLY A 259 11.73 -4.95 10.05
CA GLY A 259 11.37 -6.34 9.79
C GLY A 259 11.85 -6.77 8.40
N ASN A 260 11.26 -6.21 7.35
CA ASN A 260 11.69 -6.45 5.96
C ASN A 260 11.88 -5.16 5.16
N THR A 261 12.25 -5.30 3.88
CA THR A 261 12.54 -4.18 2.98
C THR A 261 11.94 -4.40 1.60
N ASN A 262 11.76 -3.33 0.83
CA ASN A 262 11.44 -3.38 -0.59
C ASN A 262 12.42 -2.52 -1.39
N ARG A 263 12.99 -3.07 -2.46
CA ARG A 263 13.86 -2.32 -3.38
C ARG A 263 13.02 -1.65 -4.44
N LEU A 264 13.12 -0.33 -4.52
CA LEU A 264 12.49 0.51 -5.52
C LEU A 264 13.50 0.81 -6.62
N SER A 265 13.14 0.55 -7.87
CA SER A 265 13.95 0.93 -9.03
C SER A 265 13.23 1.98 -9.87
N ALA A 266 13.96 3.00 -10.29
CA ALA A 266 13.48 4.01 -11.22
C ALA A 266 14.34 4.05 -12.47
N ARG A 267 13.71 4.25 -13.64
CA ARG A 267 14.40 4.34 -14.93
C ARG A 267 13.88 5.49 -15.76
N LEU A 268 14.77 6.40 -16.15
CA LEU A 268 14.53 7.37 -17.20
C LEU A 268 14.58 6.66 -18.56
N GLN A 269 13.55 6.88 -19.39
CA GLN A 269 13.48 6.32 -20.73
C GLN A 269 12.81 7.29 -21.72
N LYS A 270 12.93 7.01 -23.02
CA LYS A 270 12.07 7.66 -24.02
C LYS A 270 10.63 7.24 -23.77
N LYS A 271 9.69 8.12 -24.09
CA LYS A 271 8.25 7.82 -24.02
C LYS A 271 7.93 6.61 -24.91
N GLY A 272 7.31 5.59 -24.33
CA GLY A 272 7.03 4.33 -25.02
C GLY A 272 8.20 3.32 -24.98
N GLY A 273 9.30 3.66 -24.31
CA GLY A 273 10.47 2.82 -24.12
C GLY A 273 11.66 3.20 -25.01
N GLY A 274 12.82 2.60 -24.70
CA GLY A 274 14.09 2.87 -25.38
C GLY A 274 15.06 3.71 -24.55
N VAL A 275 16.35 3.64 -24.90
CA VAL A 275 17.42 4.36 -24.19
C VAL A 275 17.42 5.82 -24.65
N PRO A 276 17.26 6.81 -23.75
CA PRO A 276 17.36 8.22 -24.08
C PRO A 276 18.82 8.65 -24.17
N THR A 277 19.05 9.71 -24.94
CA THR A 277 20.35 10.38 -25.00
C THR A 277 20.53 11.25 -23.76
N ALA A 278 19.43 11.85 -23.29
CA ALA A 278 19.40 12.58 -22.02
C ALA A 278 19.69 11.68 -20.81
N ARG A 279 20.24 12.29 -19.76
CA ARG A 279 20.57 11.66 -18.48
C ARG A 279 19.98 12.50 -17.35
N ALA A 280 19.51 11.85 -16.29
CA ALA A 280 19.05 12.54 -15.10
C ALA A 280 20.24 12.98 -14.25
N THR A 281 20.19 14.18 -13.70
CA THR A 281 21.16 14.67 -12.71
C THR A 281 20.77 14.25 -11.29
N ARG A 282 19.49 13.92 -11.08
CA ARG A 282 18.96 13.53 -9.78
C ARG A 282 17.69 12.68 -9.92
N PHE A 283 17.52 11.72 -9.02
CA PHE A 283 16.24 11.07 -8.71
C PHE A 283 15.89 11.31 -7.24
N ASP A 284 14.65 11.67 -6.96
CA ASP A 284 14.10 11.71 -5.60
C ASP A 284 13.09 10.59 -5.44
N PHE A 285 13.28 9.74 -4.44
CA PHE A 285 12.30 8.77 -3.96
C PHE A 285 11.68 9.34 -2.69
N GLU A 286 10.36 9.53 -2.69
CA GLU A 286 9.62 10.16 -1.61
C GLU A 286 8.58 9.18 -1.07
N LEU A 287 8.56 9.02 0.25
CA LEU A 287 7.51 8.32 1.00
C LEU A 287 6.40 9.30 1.35
N LEU A 288 5.18 8.98 0.94
CA LEU A 288 3.97 9.77 1.17
C LEU A 288 2.96 8.93 1.93
N ASN A 289 2.07 9.58 2.70
CA ASN A 289 0.93 8.94 3.36
C ASN A 289 1.29 7.68 4.17
N VAL A 290 2.46 7.70 4.82
CA VAL A 290 2.98 6.56 5.59
C VAL A 290 2.21 6.39 6.90
N SER A 291 1.87 5.15 7.23
CA SER A 291 1.24 4.79 8.50
C SER A 291 2.16 5.02 9.70
N ALA A 292 1.55 5.15 10.88
CA ALA A 292 2.26 5.24 12.16
C ALA A 292 1.44 4.49 13.21
N GLU A 293 1.19 3.21 12.94
CA GLU A 293 0.42 2.33 13.81
C GLU A 293 1.17 2.13 15.14
N PRO A 294 0.48 2.11 16.30
CA PRO A 294 1.15 1.88 17.56
C PRO A 294 1.83 0.49 17.61
N GLY A 295 3.13 0.41 17.88
CA GLY A 295 3.83 -0.86 18.08
C GLY A 295 4.31 -1.47 16.76
N VAL A 296 4.27 -2.80 16.64
CA VAL A 296 4.64 -3.51 15.39
C VAL A 296 3.53 -4.43 14.87
N CYS A 297 2.55 -4.75 15.72
CA CYS A 297 1.33 -5.51 15.43
C CYS A 297 0.28 -5.21 16.51
N MET A 298 -0.90 -5.83 16.41
CA MET A 298 -2.09 -5.46 17.19
C MET A 298 -1.95 -5.59 18.72
N ASN A 299 -1.06 -6.45 19.22
CA ASN A 299 -0.88 -6.72 20.64
C ASN A 299 0.56 -6.57 21.15
N PHE A 300 1.50 -6.05 20.34
CA PHE A 300 2.90 -5.97 20.74
C PHE A 300 3.67 -4.80 20.10
N PRO A 301 4.55 -4.09 20.84
CA PRO A 301 4.67 -4.04 22.31
C PRO A 301 3.45 -3.40 22.97
N ILE A 302 3.09 -3.86 24.18
CA ILE A 302 1.99 -3.28 24.97
C ILE A 302 2.45 -2.02 25.71
N VAL A 303 3.67 -2.06 26.25
CA VAL A 303 4.23 -0.95 27.02
C VAL A 303 5.09 -0.10 26.10
N SER A 304 4.78 1.19 26.03
CA SER A 304 5.49 2.17 25.20
C SER A 304 5.61 1.75 23.72
N PRO A 305 4.49 1.43 23.04
CA PRO A 305 4.51 1.15 21.60
C PRO A 305 5.12 2.33 20.84
N SER A 306 5.93 2.04 19.81
CA SER A 306 6.40 3.07 18.88
C SER A 306 5.20 3.69 18.16
N THR A 307 5.26 5.00 17.90
CA THR A 307 4.31 5.71 17.02
C THR A 307 5.07 6.49 15.95
N GLN A 308 6.26 6.01 15.60
CA GLN A 308 7.06 6.55 14.51
C GLN A 308 6.51 6.02 13.18
N PRO A 309 6.87 6.63 12.03
CA PRO A 309 6.45 6.11 10.72
C PRO A 309 6.84 4.65 10.50
N ASP A 310 5.94 3.85 9.93
CA ASP A 310 6.12 2.40 9.77
C ASP A 310 6.94 2.02 8.53
N LEU A 311 7.08 2.96 7.59
CA LEU A 311 7.97 2.85 6.43
C LEU A 311 9.02 3.96 6.48
N LYS A 312 10.29 3.61 6.29
CA LYS A 312 11.38 4.60 6.28
C LYS A 312 12.49 4.25 5.30
N PHE A 313 13.24 5.25 4.87
CA PHE A 313 14.56 5.05 4.30
C PHE A 313 15.63 5.09 5.38
N GLU A 314 16.53 4.11 5.37
CA GLU A 314 17.67 4.05 6.28
C GLU A 314 18.97 4.28 5.50
N PHE A 315 19.88 5.07 6.07
CA PHE A 315 21.14 5.43 5.41
C PHE A 315 22.04 4.21 5.15
N ASP A 316 22.03 3.20 6.03
CA ASP A 316 22.83 1.98 5.87
C ASP A 316 22.41 1.13 4.66
N LEU A 317 21.18 1.29 4.16
CA LEU A 317 20.65 0.56 3.01
C LEU A 317 20.57 1.38 1.72
N ASN A 318 20.89 2.67 1.79
CA ASN A 318 20.75 3.65 0.71
C ASN A 318 22.05 4.42 0.49
N GLN A 319 23.18 3.72 0.49
CA GLN A 319 24.48 4.31 0.21
C GLN A 319 24.65 4.55 -1.30
N PRO A 320 25.56 5.46 -1.72
CA PRO A 320 25.80 5.72 -3.14
C PRO A 320 26.03 4.47 -3.99
N GLU A 321 26.78 3.49 -3.47
CA GLU A 321 27.07 2.21 -4.15
C GLU A 321 25.83 1.34 -4.39
N ASP A 322 24.81 1.44 -3.54
CA ASP A 322 23.56 0.68 -3.65
C ASP A 322 22.50 1.41 -4.49
N SER A 323 22.50 2.74 -4.43
CA SER A 323 21.49 3.58 -5.10
C SER A 323 21.81 3.90 -6.56
N GLY A 324 23.06 3.71 -7.00
CA GLY A 324 23.49 3.91 -8.39
C GLY A 324 23.81 5.36 -8.75
N GLY A 325 24.10 6.21 -7.76
CA GLY A 325 24.53 7.61 -7.96
C GLY A 325 25.86 7.90 -7.26
N ASP A 326 26.41 9.08 -7.51
CA ASP A 326 27.71 9.50 -6.95
C ASP A 326 27.58 10.07 -5.54
N THR A 327 26.42 10.64 -5.21
CA THR A 327 26.10 11.18 -3.89
C THR A 327 24.65 10.89 -3.56
N VAL A 328 24.35 10.56 -2.30
CA VAL A 328 22.99 10.30 -1.84
C VAL A 328 22.71 11.12 -0.59
N ILE A 329 21.51 11.67 -0.49
CA ILE A 329 20.96 12.29 0.72
C ILE A 329 19.79 11.42 1.18
N VAL A 330 19.83 10.96 2.43
CA VAL A 330 18.81 10.10 3.01
C VAL A 330 18.20 10.77 4.24
N THR A 331 16.88 10.89 4.26
CA THR A 331 16.05 11.15 5.44
C THR A 331 15.07 10.00 5.62
N ASP A 332 14.33 9.95 6.73
CA ASP A 332 13.34 8.89 6.96
C ASP A 332 12.32 8.77 5.82
N ASP A 333 12.01 9.87 5.11
CA ASP A 333 10.97 9.99 4.10
C ASP A 333 11.47 10.27 2.67
N VAL A 334 12.76 10.58 2.48
CA VAL A 334 13.32 10.91 1.16
C VAL A 334 14.69 10.27 0.93
N VAL A 335 14.89 9.69 -0.26
CA VAL A 335 16.21 9.37 -0.81
C VAL A 335 16.43 10.19 -2.08
N GLY A 336 17.36 11.14 -2.01
CA GLY A 336 17.82 11.91 -3.17
C GLY A 336 19.12 11.32 -3.71
N VAL A 337 19.08 10.75 -4.91
CA VAL A 337 20.21 10.15 -5.62
C VAL A 337 20.73 11.15 -6.65
N PHE A 338 21.95 11.65 -6.46
CA PHE A 338 22.58 12.66 -7.31
C PHE A 338 23.66 12.02 -8.18
N ALA A 339 23.73 12.48 -9.43
CA ALA A 339 24.78 12.12 -10.36
C ALA A 339 25.65 13.32 -10.69
N ASP A 340 26.92 13.04 -10.97
CA ASP A 340 27.91 14.01 -11.40
C ASP A 340 27.69 14.45 -12.86
N GLN A 341 28.72 14.99 -13.51
CA GLN A 341 28.62 15.54 -14.86
C GLN A 341 28.10 14.56 -15.91
N GLN A 342 28.21 13.25 -15.71
CA GLN A 342 27.76 12.26 -16.70
C GLN A 342 26.26 11.97 -16.62
N GLY A 343 25.63 12.23 -15.47
CA GLY A 343 24.23 11.89 -15.21
C GLY A 343 23.96 10.37 -15.22
N VAL A 344 22.75 9.98 -14.81
CA VAL A 344 22.34 8.57 -14.67
C VAL A 344 21.01 8.27 -15.38
N LEU A 345 20.83 7.02 -15.78
CA LEU A 345 19.56 6.53 -16.35
C LEU A 345 18.67 5.85 -15.32
N THR A 346 19.26 5.33 -14.27
CA THR A 346 18.58 4.50 -13.28
C THR A 346 19.05 4.89 -11.90
N ALA A 347 18.15 4.80 -10.94
CA ALA A 347 18.45 4.95 -9.53
C ALA A 347 17.65 3.92 -8.73
N GLN A 348 18.11 3.63 -7.51
CA GLN A 348 17.46 2.72 -6.59
C GLN A 348 17.35 3.31 -5.19
N ALA A 349 16.32 2.89 -4.46
CA ALA A 349 16.17 3.15 -3.04
C ALA A 349 15.61 1.90 -2.34
N MET A 350 16.05 1.64 -1.12
CA MET A 350 15.57 0.58 -0.25
C MET A 350 14.69 1.18 0.84
N VAL A 351 13.41 0.85 0.85
CA VAL A 351 12.49 1.21 1.92
C VAL A 351 12.38 0.06 2.91
N SER A 352 12.45 0.38 4.20
CA SER A 352 12.30 -0.55 5.32
C SER A 352 10.91 -0.48 5.92
N SER A 353 10.36 -1.62 6.31
CA SER A 353 9.12 -1.75 7.07
C SER A 353 9.42 -2.06 8.53
N PHE A 354 8.65 -1.45 9.44
CA PHE A 354 8.76 -1.61 10.90
C PHE A 354 7.50 -2.18 11.54
N ASP A 355 6.40 -2.31 10.78
CA ASP A 355 5.10 -2.80 11.25
C ASP A 355 4.53 -3.83 10.25
N PHE A 356 3.84 -4.87 10.74
CA PHE A 356 3.26 -5.92 9.89
C PHE A 356 2.05 -5.46 9.06
N GLY A 357 1.44 -4.32 9.40
CA GLY A 357 0.38 -3.64 8.67
C GLY A 357 0.84 -2.39 7.93
N ALA A 358 2.15 -2.09 7.90
CA ALA A 358 2.68 -0.83 7.38
C ALA A 358 2.16 -0.51 5.96
N TYR A 359 1.73 0.72 5.74
CA TYR A 359 1.30 1.19 4.43
C TYR A 359 1.81 2.60 4.12
N GLY A 360 1.88 2.92 2.84
CA GLY A 360 2.23 4.25 2.33
C GLY A 360 2.24 4.29 0.82
N GLU A 361 2.78 5.37 0.25
CA GLU A 361 2.92 5.55 -1.19
C GLU A 361 4.34 6.00 -1.53
N ILE A 362 4.88 5.49 -2.64
CA ILE A 362 6.14 5.94 -3.23
C ILE A 362 5.85 6.87 -4.40
N ARG A 363 6.48 8.03 -4.38
CA ARG A 363 6.61 8.91 -5.55
C ARG A 363 8.07 8.99 -5.94
N VAL A 364 8.34 8.92 -7.25
CA VAL A 364 9.70 9.13 -7.76
C VAL A 364 9.72 10.27 -8.76
N THR A 365 10.64 11.21 -8.61
CA THR A 365 10.81 12.36 -9.51
C THR A 365 12.22 12.37 -10.07
N ALA A 366 12.38 12.45 -11.39
CA ALA A 366 13.68 12.64 -12.03
C ALA A 366 13.87 14.08 -12.50
N TYR A 367 15.09 14.59 -12.31
CA TYR A 367 15.51 15.91 -12.76
C TYR A 367 16.46 15.74 -13.94
N VAL A 368 16.10 16.33 -15.08
CA VAL A 368 16.89 16.28 -16.32
C VAL A 368 17.16 17.71 -16.75
N SER A 369 18.40 18.02 -17.12
CA SER A 369 18.80 19.37 -17.50
C SER A 369 17.92 19.94 -18.63
N GLY A 370 17.43 21.17 -18.42
CA GLY A 370 16.59 21.88 -19.38
C GLY A 370 15.15 21.38 -19.47
N ARG A 371 14.65 20.68 -18.46
CA ARG A 371 13.30 20.12 -18.45
C ARG A 371 12.63 20.37 -17.10
N ASP A 372 11.30 20.42 -17.13
CA ASP A 372 10.51 20.28 -15.91
C ASP A 372 10.75 18.91 -15.26
N PRO A 373 10.65 18.82 -13.92
CA PRO A 373 10.78 17.55 -13.20
C PRO A 373 9.80 16.50 -13.74
N ILE A 374 10.31 15.30 -13.99
CA ILE A 374 9.54 14.19 -14.56
C ILE A 374 9.11 13.27 -13.42
N VAL A 375 7.83 13.32 -13.09
CA VAL A 375 7.24 12.39 -12.11
C VAL A 375 7.07 11.02 -12.77
N GLY A 376 7.64 9.99 -12.15
CA GLY A 376 7.57 8.62 -12.62
C GLY A 376 6.25 7.95 -12.32
N TYR A 377 5.99 6.86 -13.03
CA TYR A 377 4.79 6.06 -12.85
C TYR A 377 5.09 4.56 -12.72
N LEU A 378 4.17 3.82 -12.10
CA LEU A 378 4.30 2.38 -11.91
C LEU A 378 4.42 1.63 -13.24
N LYS A 379 5.47 0.83 -13.39
CA LYS A 379 5.69 -0.01 -14.55
C LYS A 379 4.53 -0.97 -14.80
N GLY A 380 4.02 -0.95 -16.04
CA GLY A 380 2.94 -1.85 -16.47
C GLY A 380 1.54 -1.44 -16.00
N ASP A 381 1.40 -0.35 -15.23
CA ASP A 381 0.09 0.19 -14.88
C ASP A 381 -0.51 0.94 -16.07
N PRO A 382 -1.66 0.51 -16.63
CA PRO A 382 -2.31 1.22 -17.73
C PRO A 382 -2.77 2.64 -17.35
N GLN A 383 -3.01 2.90 -16.06
CA GLN A 383 -3.39 4.24 -15.57
C GLN A 383 -2.18 5.15 -15.34
N LYS A 384 -0.95 4.63 -15.46
CA LYS A 384 0.30 5.34 -15.17
C LYS A 384 0.25 6.10 -13.83
N ARG A 385 -0.15 5.41 -12.74
CA ARG A 385 -0.19 6.03 -11.41
C ARG A 385 1.19 6.54 -10.98
N ALA A 386 1.23 7.78 -10.50
CA ALA A 386 2.44 8.44 -10.02
C ALA A 386 2.75 8.14 -8.55
N ASN A 387 1.70 8.01 -7.73
CA ASN A 387 1.81 7.52 -6.36
C ASN A 387 1.60 6.00 -6.39
N VAL A 388 2.65 5.27 -6.06
CA VAL A 388 2.66 3.81 -6.08
C VAL A 388 2.42 3.33 -4.64
N PRO A 389 1.27 2.70 -4.32
CA PRO A 389 1.03 2.22 -2.97
C PRO A 389 2.05 1.14 -2.60
N LEU A 390 2.44 1.08 -1.33
CA LEU A 390 3.33 0.07 -0.79
C LEU A 390 2.76 -0.38 0.57
N PRO A 391 2.24 -1.62 0.69
CA PRO A 391 2.22 -2.69 -0.32
C PRO A 391 1.27 -2.40 -1.50
N LYS A 392 1.30 -3.26 -2.52
CA LYS A 392 0.30 -3.22 -3.58
C LYS A 392 -1.09 -3.48 -3.00
N CYS A 393 -2.01 -2.55 -3.19
CA CYS A 393 -3.40 -2.65 -2.74
C CYS A 393 -4.38 -2.04 -3.75
N GLN A 394 -5.67 -2.37 -3.59
CA GLN A 394 -6.76 -1.69 -4.28
C GLN A 394 -6.94 -0.25 -3.78
N PRO A 395 -7.45 0.67 -4.62
CA PRO A 395 -7.80 2.02 -4.18
C PRO A 395 -8.72 2.01 -2.96
N GLY A 396 -8.35 2.77 -1.92
CA GLY A 396 -9.11 2.87 -0.68
C GLY A 396 -8.82 1.78 0.35
N SER A 397 -7.93 0.84 0.07
CA SER A 397 -7.48 -0.19 1.02
C SER A 397 -6.00 -0.01 1.37
N HIS A 398 -5.60 -0.48 2.54
CA HIS A 398 -4.22 -0.54 3.02
C HIS A 398 -3.73 -1.98 3.22
N ILE A 399 -4.56 -2.96 2.86
CA ILE A 399 -4.25 -4.38 2.93
C ILE A 399 -3.65 -4.84 1.60
N ALA A 400 -2.56 -5.62 1.65
CA ALA A 400 -1.93 -6.13 0.45
C ALA A 400 -2.89 -7.03 -0.36
N ASP A 401 -2.98 -6.78 -1.67
CA ASP A 401 -3.83 -7.53 -2.61
C ASP A 401 -3.61 -9.04 -2.48
N ILE A 402 -2.34 -9.48 -2.39
CA ILE A 402 -1.97 -10.90 -2.30
C ILE A 402 -2.56 -11.61 -1.08
N TRP A 403 -2.74 -10.89 0.04
CA TRP A 403 -3.34 -11.46 1.24
C TRP A 403 -4.86 -11.57 1.10
N LYS A 404 -5.53 -10.54 0.57
CA LYS A 404 -6.98 -10.58 0.30
C LYS A 404 -7.33 -11.65 -0.74
N GLU A 405 -6.53 -11.75 -1.81
CA GLU A 405 -6.71 -12.77 -2.86
C GLU A 405 -6.57 -14.18 -2.32
N ARG A 406 -5.58 -14.43 -1.44
CA ARG A 406 -5.36 -15.74 -0.83
C ARG A 406 -6.57 -16.24 -0.05
N TRP A 407 -7.26 -15.33 0.64
CA TRP A 407 -8.45 -15.66 1.42
C TRP A 407 -9.77 -15.48 0.67
N GLY A 408 -9.74 -15.01 -0.58
CA GLY A 408 -10.95 -14.78 -1.35
C GLY A 408 -11.80 -13.59 -0.87
N VAL A 409 -11.18 -12.62 -0.19
CA VAL A 409 -11.82 -11.45 0.45
C VAL A 409 -11.48 -10.13 -0.25
N SER A 410 -11.07 -10.17 -1.52
CA SER A 410 -10.66 -8.99 -2.31
C SER A 410 -11.70 -7.86 -2.40
N ASN A 411 -12.98 -8.17 -2.18
CA ASN A 411 -14.07 -7.20 -2.25
C ASN A 411 -14.45 -6.60 -0.88
N LEU A 412 -13.85 -7.09 0.22
CA LEU A 412 -14.16 -6.59 1.56
C LEU A 412 -13.37 -5.32 1.87
N ALA A 413 -14.04 -4.41 2.59
CA ALA A 413 -13.44 -3.20 3.14
C ALA A 413 -12.49 -3.56 4.29
N ASP A 414 -11.57 -2.65 4.62
CA ASP A 414 -10.59 -2.88 5.68
C ASP A 414 -11.23 -2.95 7.07
N GLU A 415 -12.42 -2.35 7.24
CA GLU A 415 -13.22 -2.31 8.47
C GLU A 415 -14.19 -3.49 8.62
N ALA A 416 -14.20 -4.45 7.68
CA ALA A 416 -15.10 -5.61 7.76
C ALA A 416 -14.75 -6.51 8.96
N ASP A 417 -15.77 -7.00 9.67
CA ASP A 417 -15.73 -7.93 10.82
C ASP A 417 -17.05 -8.73 10.75
N ASP A 418 -17.22 -9.45 9.65
CA ASP A 418 -18.46 -10.13 9.26
C ASP A 418 -18.31 -11.66 9.13
N GLU A 419 -17.28 -12.22 9.76
CA GLU A 419 -17.04 -13.66 9.83
C GLU A 419 -18.24 -14.35 10.46
N ASP A 420 -18.80 -15.33 9.73
CA ASP A 420 -19.94 -16.09 10.21
C ASP A 420 -19.57 -17.51 10.64
N PHE A 421 -18.34 -17.98 10.42
CA PHE A 421 -17.95 -19.34 10.80
C PHE A 421 -17.06 -19.34 12.06
N PRO A 422 -17.29 -20.20 13.06
CA PRO A 422 -18.54 -20.92 13.30
C PRO A 422 -19.70 -19.94 13.53
N GLU A 423 -20.91 -20.38 13.15
CA GLU A 423 -22.14 -19.57 13.24
C GLU A 423 -22.32 -19.01 14.66
N GLY A 424 -22.27 -19.90 15.67
CA GLY A 424 -22.45 -19.46 17.04
C GLY A 424 -23.85 -18.87 17.20
N ASP A 425 -23.94 -17.73 17.88
CA ASP A 425 -25.21 -17.02 18.08
C ASP A 425 -25.62 -16.10 16.90
N SER A 426 -24.82 -16.04 15.82
CA SER A 426 -25.21 -15.30 14.62
C SER A 426 -26.47 -15.87 13.97
N ALA A 427 -26.67 -17.20 14.04
CA ALA A 427 -27.86 -17.90 13.56
C ALA A 427 -29.16 -17.34 14.16
N GLU A 428 -29.09 -16.99 15.45
CA GLU A 428 -30.24 -16.59 16.26
C GLU A 428 -30.37 -15.06 16.32
N PHE A 429 -29.24 -14.35 16.47
CA PHE A 429 -29.21 -12.92 16.81
C PHE A 429 -28.43 -12.04 15.82
N GLY A 430 -27.75 -12.62 14.83
CA GLY A 430 -26.97 -11.85 13.85
C GLY A 430 -25.69 -11.22 14.43
N HIS A 431 -25.15 -11.78 15.52
CA HIS A 431 -23.86 -11.40 16.08
C HIS A 431 -22.71 -12.01 15.24
N LEU A 432 -22.33 -11.28 14.18
CA LEU A 432 -21.26 -11.65 13.26
C LEU A 432 -19.88 -11.22 13.79
N GLY A 433 -18.83 -11.77 13.18
CA GLY A 433 -17.46 -11.39 13.45
C GLY A 433 -16.90 -11.92 14.76
N ASP A 434 -15.62 -11.69 14.97
CA ASP A 434 -14.93 -11.96 16.24
C ASP A 434 -14.43 -10.70 16.95
N GLY A 435 -14.70 -9.53 16.37
CA GLY A 435 -14.37 -8.24 16.93
C GLY A 435 -13.03 -7.67 16.44
N TYR A 436 -12.38 -8.34 15.48
CA TYR A 436 -11.22 -7.82 14.76
C TYR A 436 -11.62 -7.45 13.34
N THR A 437 -11.25 -6.25 12.91
CA THR A 437 -11.47 -5.90 11.50
C THR A 437 -10.49 -6.60 10.58
N LEU A 438 -10.83 -6.67 9.30
CA LEU A 438 -10.00 -7.28 8.26
C LEU A 438 -8.57 -6.70 8.24
N TYR A 439 -8.40 -5.42 8.56
CA TYR A 439 -7.08 -4.82 8.72
C TYR A 439 -6.37 -5.27 9.99
N GLU A 440 -7.07 -5.41 11.12
CA GLU A 440 -6.47 -5.91 12.37
C GLU A 440 -6.04 -7.38 12.22
N GLU A 441 -6.84 -8.20 11.54
CA GLU A 441 -6.52 -9.58 11.18
C GLU A 441 -5.32 -9.66 10.23
N TYR A 442 -5.29 -8.78 9.23
CA TYR A 442 -4.15 -8.63 8.33
C TYR A 442 -2.92 -8.21 9.12
N ARG A 443 -2.92 -7.06 9.82
CA ARG A 443 -1.79 -6.55 10.60
C ARG A 443 -1.32 -7.57 11.64
N GLY A 444 -2.23 -8.36 12.19
CA GLY A 444 -1.97 -9.57 12.92
C GLY A 444 -1.46 -9.35 14.35
N PHE A 445 -1.10 -10.45 14.99
CA PHE A 445 -0.82 -10.54 16.43
C PHE A 445 0.48 -11.30 16.68
N SER A 446 1.12 -11.00 17.80
CA SER A 446 2.23 -11.76 18.39
C SER A 446 1.67 -12.89 19.25
N GLU A 447 2.03 -14.12 18.92
CA GLU A 447 1.79 -15.31 19.75
C GLU A 447 3.13 -15.99 19.98
N ASN A 448 3.57 -16.08 21.24
CA ASN A 448 4.84 -16.67 21.61
C ASN A 448 6.07 -16.04 20.89
N ARG A 449 5.98 -14.74 20.55
CA ARG A 449 6.92 -13.95 19.75
C ARG A 449 7.04 -14.34 18.29
N ASP A 450 6.08 -15.10 17.78
CA ASP A 450 5.88 -15.32 16.37
C ASP A 450 4.68 -14.49 15.88
N HIS A 451 4.79 -13.96 14.66
CA HIS A 451 3.71 -13.17 14.07
C HIS A 451 2.67 -14.08 13.43
N ARG A 452 1.39 -13.72 13.62
CA ARG A 452 0.22 -14.41 13.09
C ARG A 452 -0.73 -13.39 12.47
N ARG A 453 -0.95 -13.48 11.16
CA ARG A 453 -2.16 -12.92 10.54
C ARG A 453 -3.32 -13.89 10.78
N LEU A 454 -4.49 -13.34 11.08
CA LEU A 454 -5.69 -14.14 11.36
C LEU A 454 -6.35 -14.63 10.07
N ILE A 455 -7.40 -15.46 10.23
CA ILE A 455 -8.17 -16.02 9.11
C ILE A 455 -9.49 -15.25 8.97
N PRO A 456 -9.66 -14.41 7.93
CA PRO A 456 -10.80 -13.48 7.75
C PRO A 456 -12.11 -14.14 7.33
N LEU A 457 -12.22 -15.45 7.56
CA LEU A 457 -13.38 -16.28 7.26
C LEU A 457 -13.76 -17.14 8.46
N ARG A 458 -13.09 -16.95 9.60
CA ARG A 458 -13.30 -17.74 10.80
C ARG A 458 -13.14 -16.87 12.05
N LYS A 459 -14.15 -16.88 12.91
CA LYS A 459 -14.08 -16.28 14.24
C LYS A 459 -12.96 -16.89 15.07
N GLU A 460 -12.12 -16.06 15.66
CA GLU A 460 -10.95 -16.43 16.42
C GLU A 460 -11.03 -15.91 17.87
N VAL A 461 -10.30 -16.55 18.79
CA VAL A 461 -10.23 -16.15 20.19
C VAL A 461 -8.85 -16.45 20.76
N PHE A 462 -8.36 -15.51 21.56
CA PHE A 462 -7.09 -15.62 22.25
C PHE A 462 -7.27 -16.09 23.68
N ILE A 463 -6.39 -16.97 24.15
CA ILE A 463 -6.40 -17.50 25.51
C ILE A 463 -4.99 -17.38 26.11
N ARG A 464 -4.84 -16.65 27.21
CA ARG A 464 -3.60 -16.63 27.97
C ARG A 464 -3.66 -17.67 29.08
N ASN A 465 -2.86 -18.73 28.95
CA ASN A 465 -2.72 -19.75 29.97
C ASN A 465 -1.58 -19.40 30.96
N ASP A 466 -1.91 -18.85 32.13
CA ASP A 466 -0.93 -18.63 33.22
C ASP A 466 -0.67 -19.92 34.06
N ILE A 467 -1.32 -21.03 33.71
CA ILE A 467 -1.28 -22.28 34.47
C ILE A 467 -0.28 -23.25 33.84
N THR A 468 0.76 -23.60 34.59
CA THR A 468 1.74 -24.62 34.18
C THR A 468 1.21 -26.03 34.48
N ASP A 469 0.19 -26.45 33.74
CA ASP A 469 -0.41 -27.79 33.82
C ASP A 469 -0.88 -28.26 32.42
N GLY A 470 -0.33 -29.39 31.95
CA GLY A 470 -0.66 -29.94 30.63
C GLY A 470 -2.14 -30.32 30.45
N ARG A 471 -2.89 -30.55 31.54
CA ARG A 471 -4.35 -30.78 31.47
C ARG A 471 -5.11 -29.56 30.95
N VAL A 472 -4.67 -28.36 31.33
CA VAL A 472 -5.28 -27.10 30.91
C VAL A 472 -5.09 -26.90 29.41
N THR A 473 -3.88 -27.18 28.90
CA THR A 473 -3.63 -27.20 27.45
C THR A 473 -4.52 -28.22 26.73
N GLY A 474 -4.67 -29.43 27.28
CA GLY A 474 -5.59 -30.43 26.74
C GLY A 474 -7.04 -29.94 26.65
N ALA A 475 -7.51 -29.22 27.67
CA ALA A 475 -8.85 -28.65 27.70
C ALA A 475 -9.05 -27.49 26.72
N ILE A 476 -8.05 -26.63 26.53
CA ILE A 476 -8.08 -25.58 25.49
C ILE A 476 -8.24 -26.23 24.11
N LEU A 477 -7.50 -27.32 23.85
CA LEU A 477 -7.61 -28.05 22.58
C LEU A 477 -8.97 -28.75 22.42
N ALA A 478 -9.54 -29.29 23.50
CA ALA A 478 -10.90 -29.86 23.48
C ALA A 478 -11.94 -28.78 23.18
N PHE A 479 -11.85 -27.60 23.82
CA PHE A 479 -12.72 -26.46 23.52
C PHE A 479 -12.58 -26.01 22.07
N LYS A 480 -11.35 -25.87 21.56
CA LYS A 480 -11.08 -25.53 20.16
C LYS A 480 -11.77 -26.49 19.19
N ALA A 481 -11.67 -27.79 19.45
CA ALA A 481 -12.29 -28.82 18.63
C ALA A 481 -13.83 -28.77 18.69
N ALA A 482 -14.40 -28.54 19.87
CA ALA A 482 -15.85 -28.48 20.06
C ALA A 482 -16.49 -27.22 19.46
N SER A 483 -15.85 -26.06 19.66
CA SER A 483 -16.33 -24.75 19.20
C SER A 483 -16.11 -24.51 17.71
N LEU A 484 -15.03 -25.09 17.14
CA LEU A 484 -14.50 -24.79 15.81
C LEU A 484 -13.92 -23.37 15.66
N LEU A 485 -13.76 -22.63 16.75
CA LEU A 485 -13.10 -21.33 16.75
C LEU A 485 -11.60 -21.45 16.42
N GLY A 486 -11.05 -20.40 15.83
CA GLY A 486 -9.60 -20.20 15.78
C GLY A 486 -9.04 -19.88 17.17
N VAL A 487 -8.59 -20.90 17.92
CA VAL A 487 -8.03 -20.67 19.26
C VAL A 487 -6.50 -20.56 19.21
N TYR A 488 -5.98 -19.40 19.66
CA TYR A 488 -4.56 -19.11 19.89
C TYR A 488 -4.30 -19.04 21.39
N TYR A 489 -3.33 -19.80 21.89
CA TYR A 489 -3.20 -20.03 23.35
C TYR A 489 -1.78 -20.02 23.89
N GLU A 490 -0.78 -19.77 23.03
CA GLU A 490 0.62 -19.71 23.44
C GLU A 490 1.09 -18.28 23.77
N LEU A 491 0.15 -17.40 24.12
CA LEU A 491 0.43 -16.02 24.49
C LEU A 491 1.37 -15.92 25.69
N ARG A 492 2.32 -14.99 25.61
CA ARG A 492 3.16 -14.54 26.71
C ARG A 492 2.47 -13.42 27.49
N ALA A 493 2.98 -13.17 28.70
CA ALA A 493 2.42 -12.15 29.60
C ALA A 493 2.51 -10.72 29.03
N ASP A 494 3.38 -10.47 28.07
CA ASP A 494 3.59 -9.18 27.40
C ASP A 494 2.97 -9.10 26.00
N GLU A 495 2.14 -10.08 25.63
CA GLU A 495 1.37 -10.15 24.36
C GLU A 495 -0.15 -10.05 24.60
N ILE A 496 -0.56 -9.86 25.84
CA ILE A 496 -1.94 -9.56 26.21
C ILE A 496 -1.93 -8.57 27.38
N SER A 497 -2.86 -7.63 27.41
CA SER A 497 -2.91 -6.69 28.54
C SER A 497 -3.30 -7.39 29.85
N GLN A 498 -3.05 -6.75 30.98
CA GLN A 498 -3.46 -7.27 32.30
C GLN A 498 -4.98 -7.45 32.46
N PHE A 499 -5.78 -6.86 31.58
CA PHE A 499 -7.24 -6.95 31.55
C PHE A 499 -7.77 -7.78 30.38
N GLY A 500 -6.90 -8.50 29.67
CA GLY A 500 -7.31 -9.35 28.55
C GLY A 500 -7.39 -8.66 27.19
N LEU A 501 -7.27 -7.32 27.12
CA LEU A 501 -7.30 -6.59 25.83
C LEU A 501 -6.20 -7.07 24.87
N MET A 502 -6.60 -7.38 23.62
CA MET A 502 -5.73 -7.90 22.57
C MET A 502 -5.39 -6.85 21.50
N ASN A 503 -6.37 -6.08 21.01
CA ASN A 503 -6.13 -5.01 20.04
C ASN A 503 -5.67 -3.69 20.71
N VAL A 504 -4.77 -3.79 21.70
CA VAL A 504 -4.24 -2.63 22.44
C VAL A 504 -3.58 -1.58 21.55
N ASN A 505 -3.04 -2.02 20.42
CA ASN A 505 -2.30 -1.22 19.47
C ASN A 505 -3.14 -0.88 18.22
N HIS A 506 -4.45 -0.76 18.36
CA HIS A 506 -5.34 -0.42 17.24
C HIS A 506 -5.05 0.97 16.63
N GLY A 507 -5.36 1.14 15.34
CA GLY A 507 -5.19 2.39 14.61
C GLY A 507 -6.12 2.45 13.39
N HIS A 508 -5.58 2.30 12.18
CA HIS A 508 -6.39 2.24 10.96
C HIS A 508 -7.47 1.15 11.03
N ALA A 509 -8.63 1.45 10.46
CA ALA A 509 -9.78 0.55 10.37
C ALA A 509 -10.19 -0.12 11.70
N TYR A 510 -9.98 0.53 12.84
CA TYR A 510 -10.43 0.02 14.15
C TYR A 510 -11.96 -0.08 14.22
N SER A 511 -12.47 -1.22 14.72
CA SER A 511 -13.90 -1.54 14.88
C SER A 511 -14.66 -0.58 15.82
N GLY A 512 -13.93 0.21 16.61
CA GLY A 512 -14.50 1.19 17.54
C GLY A 512 -14.79 0.62 18.93
N HIS A 513 -14.44 -0.63 19.20
CA HIS A 513 -14.58 -1.27 20.52
C HIS A 513 -13.35 -2.11 20.88
N PRO A 514 -12.99 -2.18 22.18
CA PRO A 514 -11.93 -3.08 22.63
C PRO A 514 -12.31 -4.53 22.36
N GLN A 515 -11.34 -5.37 22.02
CA GLN A 515 -11.52 -6.80 21.82
C GLN A 515 -10.58 -7.62 22.72
N SER A 516 -11.15 -8.49 23.53
CA SER A 516 -10.46 -9.16 24.63
C SER A 516 -10.22 -10.65 24.36
N GLY A 517 -9.13 -11.18 24.91
CA GLY A 517 -8.90 -12.61 25.08
C GLY A 517 -9.29 -13.10 26.47
N ILE A 518 -9.19 -14.41 26.67
CA ILE A 518 -9.53 -15.10 27.92
C ILE A 518 -8.27 -15.31 28.75
N LEU A 519 -8.27 -14.88 30.00
CA LEU A 519 -7.17 -15.13 30.95
C LEU A 519 -7.49 -16.37 31.80
N LEU A 520 -6.63 -17.39 31.81
CA LEU A 520 -6.75 -18.54 32.71
C LEU A 520 -5.80 -18.40 33.90
N LYS A 521 -6.33 -18.45 35.12
CA LYS A 521 -5.56 -18.32 36.35
C LYS A 521 -5.76 -19.52 37.27
N LEU A 522 -4.69 -19.89 37.98
CA LEU A 522 -4.74 -20.97 38.97
C LEU A 522 -5.38 -20.48 40.27
N ARG A 523 -6.47 -21.13 40.67
CA ARG A 523 -7.21 -20.87 41.90
C ARG A 523 -6.37 -21.11 43.13
N GLN A 524 -6.40 -20.14 44.04
CA GLN A 524 -5.67 -20.17 45.32
C GLN A 524 -6.56 -20.49 46.53
N GLN A 525 -7.88 -20.32 46.41
CA GLN A 525 -8.85 -20.46 47.51
C GLN A 525 -10.10 -21.22 47.03
N LYS A 526 -10.76 -21.98 47.92
CA LYS A 526 -11.95 -22.83 47.63
C LYS A 526 -11.67 -23.95 46.60
N LEU A 527 -10.83 -24.91 46.97
CA LEU A 527 -10.51 -26.08 46.14
C LEU A 527 -11.76 -26.92 45.79
N GLY A 528 -11.79 -27.55 44.61
CA GLY A 528 -12.92 -28.35 44.13
C GLY A 528 -13.98 -27.56 43.34
N TYR A 529 -13.60 -26.43 42.76
CA TYR A 529 -14.49 -25.51 42.06
C TYR A 529 -13.68 -24.78 40.97
N SER A 530 -14.29 -24.57 39.80
CA SER A 530 -13.80 -23.72 38.69
C SER A 530 -14.85 -22.65 38.38
N GLN A 531 -14.46 -21.47 37.90
CA GLN A 531 -15.43 -20.42 37.54
C GLN A 531 -14.85 -19.38 36.56
N ALA A 532 -15.62 -19.02 35.53
CA ALA A 532 -15.46 -17.78 34.77
C ALA A 532 -15.90 -16.56 35.60
N VAL A 533 -14.93 -15.76 36.06
CA VAL A 533 -15.19 -14.62 36.95
C VAL A 533 -15.66 -13.42 36.11
N THR A 534 -16.92 -13.02 36.28
CA THR A 534 -17.50 -11.85 35.60
C THR A 534 -16.91 -10.54 36.14
N ALA A 535 -16.66 -9.60 35.23
CA ALA A 535 -16.33 -8.22 35.57
C ALA A 535 -17.51 -7.52 36.27
N VAL A 536 -17.21 -6.61 37.19
CA VAL A 536 -18.25 -5.88 37.94
C VAL A 536 -19.12 -5.08 36.97
N GLY A 537 -20.43 -5.35 36.98
CA GLY A 537 -21.41 -4.66 36.14
C GLY A 537 -21.64 -5.28 34.77
N ALA A 538 -20.84 -6.27 34.35
CA ALA A 538 -21.05 -6.97 33.09
C ALA A 538 -22.14 -8.06 33.20
N ILE A 539 -22.71 -8.46 32.06
CA ILE A 539 -23.62 -9.60 31.99
C ILE A 539 -22.86 -10.87 32.40
N HIS A 540 -23.47 -11.69 33.26
CA HIS A 540 -22.80 -12.82 33.90
C HIS A 540 -22.07 -13.72 32.90
N ASN A 541 -22.79 -14.21 31.89
CA ASN A 541 -22.26 -15.00 30.77
C ASN A 541 -22.49 -14.24 29.47
N SER A 542 -21.39 -13.72 28.94
CA SER A 542 -21.31 -12.94 27.71
C SER A 542 -19.93 -13.21 27.08
N THR A 543 -19.46 -12.31 26.23
CA THR A 543 -18.20 -12.37 25.47
C THR A 543 -16.97 -12.26 26.39
N PRO A 544 -15.74 -12.50 25.89
CA PRO A 544 -14.52 -12.47 26.71
C PRO A 544 -14.32 -11.19 27.52
N GLY A 545 -14.65 -10.02 26.96
CA GLY A 545 -14.57 -8.71 27.63
C GLY A 545 -15.47 -8.57 28.86
N SER A 546 -16.49 -9.43 29.02
CA SER A 546 -17.31 -9.49 30.23
C SER A 546 -16.61 -10.16 31.42
N LYS A 547 -15.41 -10.72 31.23
CA LYS A 547 -14.73 -11.57 32.21
C LYS A 547 -13.42 -10.93 32.69
N LEU A 548 -13.11 -11.12 33.97
CA LEU A 548 -11.80 -10.77 34.52
C LEU A 548 -10.75 -11.86 34.23
N PHE A 549 -11.14 -13.12 34.42
CA PHE A 549 -10.37 -14.33 34.17
C PHE A 549 -11.24 -15.56 34.44
N ALA A 550 -10.86 -16.72 33.91
CA ALA A 550 -11.33 -18.01 34.38
C ALA A 550 -10.41 -18.52 35.50
N ASP A 551 -10.99 -18.74 36.67
CA ASP A 551 -10.33 -19.21 37.88
C ASP A 551 -10.44 -20.73 37.95
N ILE A 552 -9.32 -21.42 37.69
CA ILE A 552 -9.25 -22.86 37.45
C ILE A 552 -8.64 -23.57 38.67
N GLU A 553 -9.28 -24.66 39.12
CA GLU A 553 -8.77 -25.43 40.24
C GLU A 553 -7.38 -26.08 39.99
N PRO A 554 -6.55 -26.19 41.04
CA PRO A 554 -5.27 -26.89 40.94
C PRO A 554 -5.45 -28.40 40.80
N LYS A 555 -4.40 -29.07 40.32
CA LYS A 555 -4.33 -30.53 40.18
C LYS A 555 -4.44 -31.21 41.55
N GLY A 556 -5.59 -31.80 41.86
CA GLY A 556 -5.85 -32.50 43.12
C GLY A 556 -7.33 -32.87 43.23
N GLU A 557 -7.63 -33.97 43.92
CA GLU A 557 -8.88 -34.73 43.84
C GLU A 557 -10.19 -33.89 43.90
N PRO A 558 -11.13 -34.08 42.95
CA PRO A 558 -12.45 -33.49 43.03
C PRO A 558 -13.16 -34.03 44.27
N GLY A 559 -13.60 -33.11 45.15
CA GLY A 559 -14.62 -33.42 46.16
C GLY A 559 -14.27 -34.46 47.23
N GLY A 560 -12.99 -34.80 47.44
CA GLY A 560 -12.59 -35.70 48.54
C GLY A 560 -12.99 -37.17 48.34
N LEU A 561 -13.02 -37.65 47.09
CA LEU A 561 -13.16 -39.08 46.79
C LEU A 561 -11.77 -39.67 46.46
N GLU A 562 -11.19 -40.41 47.41
CA GLU A 562 -9.98 -41.21 47.18
C GLU A 562 -10.31 -42.34 46.19
N PHE A 563 -9.89 -42.21 44.94
CA PHE A 563 -9.88 -43.33 43.99
C PHE A 563 -8.43 -43.76 43.73
N SER A 564 -8.10 -45.00 44.07
CA SER A 564 -6.76 -45.58 43.81
C SER A 564 -6.77 -46.38 42.50
N GLY A 565 -5.77 -46.16 41.63
CA GLY A 565 -5.54 -46.95 40.41
C GLY A 565 -5.37 -46.14 39.11
N ALA A 566 -5.02 -46.85 38.02
CA ALA A 566 -4.83 -46.24 36.69
C ALA A 566 -6.16 -45.72 36.08
N GLU A 567 -7.28 -46.39 36.36
CA GLU A 567 -8.63 -45.97 35.92
C GLU A 567 -9.09 -44.69 36.61
N ALA A 568 -8.78 -44.53 37.91
CA ALA A 568 -9.02 -43.30 38.67
C ALA A 568 -8.30 -42.10 38.05
N THR A 569 -7.05 -42.28 37.64
CA THR A 569 -6.21 -41.22 37.05
C THR A 569 -6.77 -40.74 35.70
N ALA A 570 -7.33 -41.65 34.88
CA ALA A 570 -7.97 -41.29 33.61
C ALA A 570 -9.30 -40.55 33.82
N ILE A 571 -10.11 -41.01 34.78
CA ILE A 571 -11.38 -40.38 35.16
C ILE A 571 -11.17 -38.96 35.71
N PHE A 572 -10.20 -38.77 36.61
CA PHE A 572 -9.86 -37.44 37.15
C PHE A 572 -9.35 -36.50 36.07
N THR A 573 -8.60 -37.01 35.10
CA THR A 573 -8.08 -36.20 34.00
C THR A 573 -9.22 -35.72 33.12
N LEU A 574 -10.17 -36.59 32.73
CA LEU A 574 -11.31 -36.25 31.88
C LEU A 574 -12.29 -35.26 32.55
N ALA A 575 -12.68 -35.50 33.80
CA ALA A 575 -13.56 -34.60 34.56
C ALA A 575 -12.93 -33.19 34.73
N SER A 576 -11.62 -33.13 34.96
CA SER A 576 -10.91 -31.86 35.08
C SER A 576 -10.68 -31.14 33.74
N ILE A 577 -10.60 -31.88 32.63
CA ILE A 577 -10.51 -31.31 31.28
C ILE A 577 -11.85 -30.68 30.89
N GLY A 578 -12.95 -31.39 31.17
CA GLY A 578 -14.31 -30.88 30.95
C GLY A 578 -14.57 -29.59 31.73
N ALA A 579 -14.18 -29.51 33.00
CA ALA A 579 -14.34 -28.31 33.82
C ALA A 579 -13.58 -27.08 33.27
N VAL A 580 -12.37 -27.23 32.73
CA VAL A 580 -11.65 -26.08 32.15
C VAL A 580 -12.28 -25.63 30.85
N ALA A 581 -12.64 -26.56 29.94
CA ALA A 581 -13.32 -26.23 28.70
C ALA A 581 -14.69 -25.59 28.95
N HIS A 582 -15.38 -26.04 30.01
CA HIS A 582 -16.63 -25.46 30.52
C HIS A 582 -16.47 -23.99 30.92
N GLU A 583 -15.44 -23.65 31.70
CA GLU A 583 -15.19 -22.25 32.07
C GLU A 583 -14.79 -21.38 30.88
N ILE A 584 -14.03 -21.94 29.92
CA ILE A 584 -13.72 -21.23 28.67
C ILE A 584 -15.01 -20.96 27.88
N ALA A 585 -15.95 -21.91 27.82
CA ALA A 585 -17.23 -21.72 27.14
C ALA A 585 -18.09 -20.63 27.80
N HIS A 586 -18.08 -20.52 29.13
CA HIS A 586 -18.75 -19.41 29.85
C HIS A 586 -18.15 -18.03 29.51
N CYS A 587 -16.90 -17.95 29.08
CA CYS A 587 -16.27 -16.74 28.56
C CYS A 587 -16.72 -16.38 27.13
N CYS A 588 -17.48 -17.25 26.47
CA CYS A 588 -17.95 -17.07 25.09
C CYS A 588 -19.49 -17.12 25.01
N SER A 589 -20.19 -16.54 25.99
CA SER A 589 -21.66 -16.48 26.06
C SER A 589 -22.41 -17.81 26.23
N VAL A 590 -21.71 -18.94 26.43
CA VAL A 590 -22.35 -20.25 26.58
C VAL A 590 -22.84 -20.45 28.00
N TRP A 591 -24.12 -20.76 28.18
CA TRP A 591 -24.71 -21.04 29.48
C TRP A 591 -24.79 -22.53 29.80
N HIS A 592 -24.95 -22.83 31.10
CA HIS A 592 -25.38 -24.16 31.55
C HIS A 592 -26.66 -24.60 30.84
N HIS A 593 -26.91 -25.91 30.85
CA HIS A 593 -28.18 -26.47 30.36
C HIS A 593 -29.40 -26.08 31.22
N GLY A 594 -29.20 -25.51 32.40
CA GLY A 594 -30.26 -25.02 33.28
C GLY A 594 -29.71 -24.77 34.68
N ASP A 595 -30.50 -24.14 35.56
CA ASP A 595 -30.03 -23.70 36.89
C ASP A 595 -30.96 -24.14 38.04
N LEU A 596 -31.93 -25.02 37.78
CA LEU A 596 -32.92 -25.49 38.78
C LEU A 596 -32.42 -26.61 39.71
N ASP A 597 -31.17 -27.02 39.59
CA ASP A 597 -30.59 -28.03 40.47
C ASP A 597 -30.64 -27.56 41.92
N LEU A 598 -30.94 -28.50 42.82
CA LEU A 598 -30.91 -28.21 44.25
C LEU A 598 -29.47 -28.09 44.77
N GLY A 599 -28.47 -28.56 44.00
CA GLY A 599 -27.07 -28.54 44.36
C GLY A 599 -26.77 -29.46 45.54
N LYS A 600 -25.76 -29.09 46.34
CA LYS A 600 -25.34 -29.86 47.51
C LYS A 600 -26.38 -29.77 48.63
N ARG A 601 -26.88 -30.94 49.04
CA ARG A 601 -27.85 -31.13 50.11
C ARG A 601 -27.32 -32.08 51.17
N ARG A 602 -27.86 -31.94 52.37
CA ARG A 602 -27.57 -32.82 53.51
C ARG A 602 -28.82 -33.61 53.86
N TRP A 603 -28.76 -34.93 53.74
CA TRP A 603 -29.86 -35.78 54.16
C TRP A 603 -29.64 -36.22 55.62
N VAL A 604 -30.60 -35.95 56.48
CA VAL A 604 -30.54 -36.16 57.93
C VAL A 604 -31.79 -36.87 58.42
N MET A 605 -31.62 -37.89 59.27
CA MET A 605 -32.75 -38.54 59.95
C MET A 605 -33.06 -37.80 61.25
N GLU A 606 -34.29 -37.31 61.39
CA GLU A 606 -34.78 -36.69 62.62
C GLU A 606 -35.78 -37.61 63.33
N MET A 607 -35.70 -37.69 64.65
CA MET A 607 -36.70 -38.38 65.46
C MET A 607 -37.77 -37.38 65.91
N LEU A 608 -39.00 -37.62 65.50
CA LEU A 608 -40.14 -36.81 65.92
C LEU A 608 -40.49 -37.07 67.39
N PRO A 609 -41.17 -36.13 68.08
CA PRO A 609 -41.60 -36.28 69.47
C PRO A 609 -42.42 -37.56 69.76
N GLY A 610 -43.05 -38.15 68.73
CA GLY A 610 -43.81 -39.39 68.81
C GLY A 610 -43.01 -40.69 68.62
N GLY A 611 -41.68 -40.60 68.45
CA GLY A 611 -40.79 -41.78 68.30
C GLY A 611 -40.66 -42.33 66.88
N SER A 612 -41.36 -41.78 65.89
CA SER A 612 -41.14 -42.05 64.47
C SER A 612 -39.93 -41.28 63.95
N ASN A 613 -39.25 -41.80 62.93
CA ASN A 613 -38.16 -41.09 62.26
C ASN A 613 -38.64 -40.53 60.91
N GLU A 614 -38.20 -39.32 60.57
CA GLU A 614 -38.39 -38.69 59.26
C GLU A 614 -37.04 -38.36 58.63
N LEU A 615 -36.95 -38.50 57.30
CA LEU A 615 -35.76 -38.11 56.56
C LEU A 615 -35.95 -36.69 56.02
N HIS A 616 -35.03 -35.80 56.36
CA HIS A 616 -35.04 -34.40 55.96
C HIS A 616 -33.89 -34.11 54.99
N GLU A 617 -34.19 -33.41 53.90
CA GLU A 617 -33.23 -32.82 53.00
C GLU A 617 -33.00 -31.36 53.39
N LEU A 618 -31.80 -31.06 53.87
CA LEU A 618 -31.39 -29.74 54.29
C LEU A 618 -30.53 -29.06 53.21
N PRO A 619 -30.75 -27.77 52.94
CA PRO A 619 -29.82 -26.94 52.17
C PRO A 619 -28.46 -26.80 52.87
N GLU A 620 -27.49 -26.28 52.12
CA GLU A 620 -26.23 -25.78 52.68
C GLU A 620 -26.43 -24.42 53.36
N ASP A 621 -27.35 -23.58 52.85
CA ASP A 621 -27.83 -22.39 53.53
C ASP A 621 -28.83 -22.72 54.67
N THR A 622 -28.92 -21.85 55.67
CA THR A 622 -29.83 -22.02 56.81
C THR A 622 -31.20 -21.36 56.63
N ASP A 623 -31.38 -20.60 55.54
CA ASP A 623 -32.57 -19.76 55.31
C ASP A 623 -33.63 -20.49 54.49
N THR A 624 -33.25 -21.55 53.76
CA THR A 624 -34.16 -22.37 52.98
C THR A 624 -34.76 -23.48 53.85
N PRO A 625 -36.10 -23.67 53.85
CA PRO A 625 -36.76 -24.70 54.65
C PRO A 625 -36.29 -26.12 54.30
N ALA A 626 -36.24 -26.98 55.34
CA ALA A 626 -36.02 -28.41 55.17
C ALA A 626 -37.14 -29.04 54.32
N THR A 627 -36.78 -29.96 53.42
CA THR A 627 -37.76 -30.77 52.67
C THR A 627 -37.89 -32.15 53.29
N VAL A 628 -39.10 -32.54 53.68
CA VAL A 628 -39.37 -33.91 54.14
C VAL A 628 -39.34 -34.87 52.96
N LEU A 629 -38.45 -35.87 53.00
CA LEU A 629 -38.32 -36.88 51.95
C LEU A 629 -39.31 -38.02 52.18
N THR A 630 -40.23 -38.20 51.23
CA THR A 630 -41.33 -39.17 51.33
C THR A 630 -40.94 -40.57 50.85
N GLN A 631 -40.03 -40.66 49.87
CA GLN A 631 -39.57 -41.92 49.31
C GLN A 631 -38.20 -41.78 48.62
N ILE A 632 -37.32 -42.77 48.82
CA ILE A 632 -36.05 -42.91 48.09
C ILE A 632 -36.12 -44.12 47.14
N CYS A 633 -35.84 -43.88 45.86
CA CYS A 633 -35.92 -44.87 44.79
C CYS A 633 -34.57 -45.08 44.09
N LYS A 634 -34.42 -46.23 43.43
CA LYS A 634 -33.40 -46.45 42.39
C LYS A 634 -33.90 -45.87 41.05
N PRO A 635 -33.04 -45.71 40.03
CA PRO A 635 -33.46 -45.15 38.74
C PRO A 635 -34.56 -45.96 38.04
N ASP A 636 -34.67 -47.26 38.31
CA ASP A 636 -35.74 -48.14 37.81
C ASP A 636 -37.09 -47.95 38.53
N GLY A 637 -37.19 -47.01 39.46
CA GLY A 637 -38.38 -46.71 40.24
C GLY A 637 -38.61 -47.61 41.46
N THR A 638 -37.82 -48.66 41.64
CA THR A 638 -37.92 -49.53 42.82
C THR A 638 -37.42 -48.81 44.07
N ARG A 639 -37.91 -49.22 45.24
CA ARG A 639 -37.46 -48.63 46.52
C ARG A 639 -35.97 -48.88 46.71
N ALA A 640 -35.21 -47.81 46.91
CA ALA A 640 -33.80 -47.93 47.28
C ALA A 640 -33.71 -48.25 48.78
N PHE A 641 -32.95 -49.28 49.11
CA PHE A 641 -32.47 -49.49 50.48
C PHE A 641 -31.11 -48.81 50.57
N LEU A 642 -31.02 -47.74 51.35
CA LEU A 642 -29.71 -47.16 51.69
C LEU A 642 -28.99 -48.17 52.59
N PRO A 643 -27.81 -48.70 52.19
CA PRO A 643 -27.28 -49.96 52.72
C PRO A 643 -26.69 -49.92 54.14
N PHE A 644 -27.02 -48.93 54.97
CA PHE A 644 -26.48 -48.83 56.32
C PHE A 644 -27.57 -48.36 57.27
N GLU A 645 -27.77 -49.08 58.38
CA GLU A 645 -28.67 -48.68 59.46
C GLU A 645 -28.37 -47.22 59.82
N PHE A 646 -29.38 -46.36 59.70
CA PHE A 646 -29.26 -44.92 59.90
C PHE A 646 -28.73 -44.61 61.31
N ASP A 647 -27.41 -44.45 61.45
CA ASP A 647 -26.84 -43.83 62.63
C ASP A 647 -27.38 -42.40 62.69
N LYS A 648 -28.07 -42.07 63.79
CA LYS A 648 -28.83 -40.83 64.02
C LYS A 648 -27.93 -39.58 64.06
N LYS A 649 -26.63 -39.73 63.83
CA LYS A 649 -25.61 -38.68 63.85
C LYS A 649 -24.89 -38.45 62.51
N LEU A 650 -25.15 -39.25 61.46
CA LEU A 650 -24.47 -39.09 60.17
C LEU A 650 -25.25 -38.16 59.22
N ILE A 651 -24.54 -37.14 58.72
CA ILE A 651 -24.95 -36.25 57.64
C ILE A 651 -24.52 -36.88 56.32
N TYR A 652 -25.45 -37.09 55.38
CA TYR A 652 -25.11 -37.60 54.05
C TYR A 652 -25.12 -36.45 53.02
N PRO A 653 -23.95 -36.04 52.49
CA PRO A 653 -23.92 -35.09 51.39
C PRO A 653 -24.47 -35.75 50.12
N ARG A 654 -25.38 -35.06 49.42
CA ARG A 654 -25.93 -35.45 48.13
C ARG A 654 -25.91 -34.26 47.20
N TRP A 655 -25.47 -34.46 45.96
CA TRP A 655 -25.68 -33.46 44.92
C TRP A 655 -26.98 -33.82 44.22
N VAL A 656 -28.00 -32.99 44.43
CA VAL A 656 -29.37 -33.30 44.04
C VAL A 656 -29.75 -32.51 42.79
N ALA A 657 -29.81 -33.21 41.66
CA ALA A 657 -30.24 -32.63 40.40
C ALA A 657 -31.77 -32.53 40.27
N ALA A 658 -32.21 -31.67 39.37
CA ALA A 658 -33.61 -31.44 39.03
C ALA A 658 -33.79 -31.40 37.50
N PRO A 659 -35.01 -31.62 37.00
CA PRO A 659 -35.31 -31.32 35.61
C PRO A 659 -35.03 -29.84 35.32
N GLN A 660 -34.50 -29.54 34.13
CA GLN A 660 -34.08 -28.18 33.74
C GLN A 660 -33.00 -27.59 34.66
N GLY A 661 -32.24 -28.43 35.36
CA GLY A 661 -31.01 -28.06 36.06
C GLY A 661 -29.74 -28.30 35.25
N GLN A 662 -28.57 -28.10 35.87
CA GLN A 662 -27.25 -28.16 35.24
C GLN A 662 -26.88 -29.55 34.70
N HIS A 663 -27.56 -30.60 35.19
CA HIS A 663 -27.39 -31.98 34.74
C HIS A 663 -28.36 -32.38 33.61
N SER A 664 -29.19 -31.46 33.11
CA SER A 664 -30.20 -31.74 32.08
C SER A 664 -29.62 -31.68 30.66
N GLY A 665 -30.39 -32.07 29.65
CA GLY A 665 -29.99 -31.94 28.25
C GLY A 665 -28.96 -32.99 27.80
N ASP A 666 -28.12 -32.61 26.84
CA ASP A 666 -27.17 -33.51 26.21
C ASP A 666 -26.01 -33.87 27.17
N THR A 667 -25.98 -35.13 27.60
CA THR A 667 -24.97 -35.66 28.52
C THR A 667 -23.55 -35.63 27.95
N GLY A 668 -23.36 -35.64 26.62
CA GLY A 668 -22.02 -35.52 26.04
C GLY A 668 -21.50 -34.07 25.99
N CYS A 669 -22.36 -33.09 26.25
CA CYS A 669 -21.99 -31.68 26.21
C CYS A 669 -21.11 -31.30 27.41
N MET A 670 -20.06 -30.52 27.20
CA MET A 670 -19.23 -29.97 28.28
C MET A 670 -20.01 -29.05 29.23
N MET A 671 -21.19 -28.53 28.83
CA MET A 671 -22.07 -27.72 29.68
C MET A 671 -23.02 -28.54 30.57
N CYS A 672 -23.02 -29.87 30.44
CA CYS A 672 -23.77 -30.77 31.31
C CYS A 672 -22.88 -31.21 32.49
N TYR A 673 -23.33 -30.94 33.71
CA TYR A 673 -22.66 -31.42 34.93
C TYR A 673 -22.82 -32.93 35.09
N ASP A 674 -21.89 -33.57 35.80
CA ASP A 674 -21.81 -35.02 36.00
C ASP A 674 -21.70 -35.45 37.47
N VAL A 675 -21.85 -34.50 38.40
CA VAL A 675 -21.59 -34.70 39.84
C VAL A 675 -22.82 -35.17 40.64
N ALA A 676 -24.02 -35.13 40.04
CA ALA A 676 -25.26 -35.55 40.69
C ALA A 676 -25.27 -37.03 41.05
N ASN A 677 -25.47 -37.32 42.33
CA ASN A 677 -25.66 -38.69 42.85
C ASN A 677 -27.09 -38.92 43.36
N ALA A 678 -27.95 -37.91 43.27
CA ALA A 678 -29.38 -38.02 43.49
C ALA A 678 -30.14 -37.03 42.60
N TYR A 679 -31.43 -37.26 42.39
CA TYR A 679 -32.29 -36.33 41.68
C TYR A 679 -33.75 -36.38 42.12
N LYS A 680 -34.48 -35.32 41.81
CA LYS A 680 -35.93 -35.26 41.89
C LYS A 680 -36.52 -35.25 40.48
N LEU A 681 -37.78 -35.65 40.34
CA LEU A 681 -38.54 -35.48 39.10
C LEU A 681 -39.67 -34.45 39.25
N ASP A 682 -40.07 -34.17 40.49
CA ASP A 682 -41.17 -33.27 40.83
C ASP A 682 -40.98 -32.74 42.27
N ALA A 683 -42.02 -32.08 42.80
CA ALA A 683 -42.03 -31.50 44.15
C ALA A 683 -42.51 -32.47 45.25
N SER A 684 -42.79 -33.76 44.96
CA SER A 684 -43.47 -34.71 45.88
C SER A 684 -42.65 -35.19 47.09
N GLY A 685 -41.43 -34.66 47.29
CA GLY A 685 -40.47 -35.15 48.28
C GLY A 685 -39.83 -36.50 47.92
N LYS A 686 -40.18 -37.08 46.77
CA LYS A 686 -39.53 -38.30 46.25
C LYS A 686 -38.14 -37.96 45.70
N ARG A 687 -37.16 -38.83 45.96
CA ARG A 687 -35.80 -38.74 45.42
C ARG A 687 -35.36 -40.05 44.80
N TYR A 688 -34.52 -39.97 43.79
CA TYR A 688 -33.89 -41.10 43.13
C TYR A 688 -32.40 -41.01 43.41
N VAL A 689 -31.81 -42.10 43.91
CA VAL A 689 -30.36 -42.21 44.09
C VAL A 689 -29.82 -42.98 42.91
N ALA A 690 -28.77 -42.46 42.29
CA ALA A 690 -28.15 -43.09 41.14
C ALA A 690 -26.63 -43.15 41.33
N ASP A 691 -26.03 -44.19 40.75
CA ASP A 691 -24.58 -44.27 40.67
C ASP A 691 -24.04 -43.11 39.84
N TRP A 692 -22.85 -42.66 40.21
CA TRP A 692 -22.08 -41.68 39.46
C TRP A 692 -21.87 -42.21 38.04
N LEU A 693 -22.22 -41.40 37.04
CA LEU A 693 -22.03 -41.75 35.64
C LEU A 693 -21.03 -40.80 35.03
N PRO A 694 -19.86 -41.29 34.56
CA PRO A 694 -18.97 -40.47 33.78
C PRO A 694 -19.70 -40.06 32.50
N VAL A 695 -19.91 -38.76 32.34
CA VAL A 695 -20.38 -38.21 31.07
C VAL A 695 -19.17 -37.77 30.26
N ALA A 696 -19.22 -37.92 28.94
CA ALA A 696 -18.01 -37.79 28.10
C ALA A 696 -17.48 -36.35 28.03
N GLN A 697 -18.34 -35.34 28.21
CA GLN A 697 -18.02 -33.90 28.14
C GLN A 697 -17.12 -33.53 26.95
N GLU A 698 -17.40 -34.11 25.78
CA GLU A 698 -16.50 -34.11 24.62
C GLU A 698 -16.86 -33.05 23.57
N HIS A 699 -18.07 -32.47 23.63
CA HIS A 699 -18.57 -31.54 22.61
C HIS A 699 -19.41 -30.39 23.19
N LEU A 700 -19.84 -29.47 22.32
CA LEU A 700 -20.90 -28.50 22.58
C LEU A 700 -22.16 -28.95 21.84
N CYS A 701 -23.28 -29.10 22.57
CA CYS A 701 -24.52 -29.60 21.98
C CYS A 701 -25.10 -28.62 20.95
N THR A 702 -25.87 -29.15 19.99
CA THR A 702 -26.57 -28.36 18.96
C THR A 702 -28.09 -28.40 19.13
N SER A 703 -28.57 -28.88 20.28
CA SER A 703 -29.98 -29.02 20.60
C SER A 703 -30.18 -29.02 22.13
N PRO A 704 -31.32 -28.57 22.65
CA PRO A 704 -31.66 -28.73 24.06
C PRO A 704 -32.05 -30.17 24.45
N ALA A 705 -32.22 -31.08 23.49
CA ALA A 705 -32.72 -32.42 23.74
C ALA A 705 -31.85 -33.23 24.73
N GLY A 706 -32.50 -33.96 25.63
CA GLY A 706 -31.84 -34.89 26.54
C GLY A 706 -31.28 -36.12 25.82
N THR A 707 -30.02 -36.47 26.07
CA THR A 707 -29.35 -37.66 25.51
C THR A 707 -28.93 -38.63 26.63
N GLY A 708 -28.54 -39.86 26.29
CA GLY A 708 -28.05 -40.82 27.27
C GLY A 708 -29.05 -41.05 28.41
N VAL A 709 -28.64 -40.79 29.65
CA VAL A 709 -29.54 -40.90 30.82
C VAL A 709 -30.62 -39.83 30.92
N ASN A 710 -30.52 -38.78 30.11
CA ASN A 710 -31.53 -37.73 30.00
C ASN A 710 -32.53 -37.99 28.86
N GLN A 711 -32.40 -39.10 28.14
CA GLN A 711 -33.30 -39.42 27.04
C GLN A 711 -34.65 -39.99 27.55
N PRO A 712 -35.81 -39.54 27.01
CA PRO A 712 -37.11 -40.15 27.30
C PRO A 712 -37.21 -41.63 26.87
N PRO A 713 -38.10 -42.45 27.47
CA PRO A 713 -39.08 -42.09 28.52
C PRO A 713 -38.52 -42.16 29.96
N ASN A 714 -37.36 -42.78 30.17
CA ASN A 714 -36.77 -43.00 31.51
C ASN A 714 -35.68 -41.96 31.81
N SER A 715 -35.98 -40.69 31.52
CA SER A 715 -35.03 -39.60 31.67
C SER A 715 -34.78 -39.27 33.14
N ARG A 716 -33.51 -39.04 33.51
CA ARG A 716 -33.12 -38.58 34.86
C ARG A 716 -33.41 -37.08 35.05
N HIS A 717 -33.02 -36.25 34.09
CA HIS A 717 -33.08 -34.78 34.22
C HIS A 717 -33.78 -34.07 33.05
N GLY A 718 -34.22 -34.80 32.02
CA GLY A 718 -34.95 -34.22 30.89
C GLY A 718 -34.08 -33.43 29.92
N ALA A 719 -34.73 -32.63 29.07
CA ALA A 719 -34.09 -31.68 28.19
C ALA A 719 -33.50 -30.50 28.99
N ALA A 720 -32.60 -29.73 28.36
CA ALA A 720 -32.16 -28.45 28.87
C ALA A 720 -33.36 -27.50 29.07
N ASP A 721 -33.18 -26.49 29.92
CA ASP A 721 -34.18 -25.45 30.18
C ASP A 721 -34.49 -24.62 28.93
N ASP A 722 -35.61 -23.91 28.96
CA ASP A 722 -36.04 -23.01 27.90
C ASP A 722 -34.94 -21.96 27.64
N LYS A 723 -34.57 -21.76 26.36
CA LYS A 723 -33.43 -20.93 25.90
C LYS A 723 -32.03 -21.44 26.27
N ARG A 724 -31.90 -22.59 26.93
CA ARG A 724 -30.63 -23.27 27.22
C ARG A 724 -30.38 -24.42 26.25
N GLY A 725 -29.23 -25.10 26.40
CA GLY A 725 -28.77 -26.08 25.42
C GLY A 725 -28.44 -25.43 24.07
N ASN A 726 -28.27 -26.22 23.00
CA ASN A 726 -27.69 -25.71 21.76
C ASN A 726 -26.42 -24.86 22.01
N CYS A 727 -25.57 -25.31 22.93
CA CYS A 727 -24.42 -24.56 23.44
C CYS A 727 -23.49 -24.09 22.31
N LYS A 728 -23.39 -24.84 21.22
CA LYS A 728 -22.61 -24.41 20.05
C LYS A 728 -23.20 -23.16 19.39
N GLY A 729 -24.53 -23.06 19.31
CA GLY A 729 -25.24 -21.89 18.80
C GLY A 729 -25.34 -20.72 19.79
N GLN A 730 -24.68 -20.80 20.95
CA GLN A 730 -24.60 -19.67 21.90
C GLN A 730 -23.25 -18.95 21.83
N ILE A 731 -22.27 -19.49 21.10
CA ILE A 731 -20.91 -18.94 21.07
C ILE A 731 -20.94 -17.52 20.51
N CYS A 732 -20.47 -16.57 21.31
CA CYS A 732 -20.16 -15.21 20.89
C CYS A 732 -18.80 -14.80 21.47
N VAL A 733 -17.88 -14.36 20.61
CA VAL A 733 -16.54 -13.91 21.02
C VAL A 733 -16.29 -12.43 20.73
N ASN A 734 -17.18 -11.77 19.98
CA ASN A 734 -17.05 -10.37 19.58
C ASN A 734 -17.56 -9.43 20.70
N ASP A 735 -16.66 -8.70 21.34
CA ASP A 735 -16.95 -7.82 22.48
C ASP A 735 -17.85 -6.62 22.11
N LYS A 736 -18.08 -6.35 20.83
CA LYS A 736 -19.15 -5.44 20.37
C LYS A 736 -20.52 -5.80 20.95
N TYR A 737 -20.75 -7.10 21.19
CA TYR A 737 -21.99 -7.64 21.72
C TYR A 737 -21.92 -7.97 23.21
N MET A 738 -20.88 -7.50 23.92
CA MET A 738 -20.69 -7.78 25.35
C MET A 738 -21.92 -7.43 26.21
N ASP A 739 -22.63 -6.35 25.85
CA ASP A 739 -23.81 -5.85 26.57
C ASP A 739 -25.14 -6.26 25.91
N ALA A 740 -25.12 -7.17 24.94
CA ALA A 740 -26.32 -7.65 24.26
C ALA A 740 -27.29 -8.31 25.25
N GLY A 741 -28.55 -7.87 25.23
CA GLY A 741 -29.59 -8.38 26.14
C GLY A 741 -29.89 -9.85 25.90
N GLU A 742 -29.64 -10.31 24.67
CA GLU A 742 -29.76 -11.67 24.15
C GLU A 742 -28.86 -12.66 24.92
N HIS A 743 -27.78 -12.19 25.54
CA HIS A 743 -26.91 -13.02 26.37
C HIS A 743 -27.53 -13.33 27.75
N LYS A 744 -28.60 -12.64 28.16
CA LYS A 744 -29.34 -12.95 29.40
C LYS A 744 -30.36 -14.05 29.12
N ARG A 745 -29.96 -15.31 29.33
CA ARG A 745 -30.85 -16.48 29.13
C ARG A 745 -31.40 -17.09 30.43
N GLU A 746 -31.42 -16.32 31.52
CA GLU A 746 -32.05 -16.66 32.82
C GLU A 746 -33.54 -16.97 32.74
#